data_AF-A0A7J9RB07-F1
#
_entry.id   AF-A0A7J9RB07-F1
#
_cell.length_a   1.000
_cell.length_b   1.000
_cell.length_c   1.000
_cell.angle_alpha   90.00
_cell.angle_beta   90.00
_cell.angle_gamma   90.00
#
_symmetry.space_group_name_H-M   'P 1'
#
loop_
_entity.id
_entity.type
_entity.pdbx_description
1 polymer ?
#
loop_
_entity_poly.entity_id
_entity_poly.type
_entity_poly.pdbx_seq_one_letter_code
_entity_poly.pdbx_strand_id
1 'polypeptide(L)'
;MKKIQIFGFLLLLVSTVSMLQGSSYALETNDNDNDGVPNNLDQCPFLQEDYNPEYGNNIDGCPADFVPWYDADYDGIEDHVDDCPSVKENYNRFQDLDGCPDVSPSQGEGITDSDGDGFVDFLDLCPTQPETFNGIDDKDGCPDDASMLRDSDHDGLSDNIDSCPQEPENYNRFQDGDGCPDVMVEEGKGYTFPDTDGDGIEDRWDSCIDQPENFNGVLDKDGCPEISGISSQEPIDSDYDSIPDSEDKCPLERENFNRFQDDDGCPDSVDYVIFGDIDKDGLPDPEDACPFNPETYNKFEDWDGCPDFVADNKFSADTDKDGITDYLDLCPTQAETFNNYKDTDGCPDKFVITNDNDRDGIVDNLDACPQVPENYNNFEDTDGCPDSTSTGISIFEFPDTDGDGIEDRWDACIDEPENFNGILDHDGCPELSGVVVAEVADSDYDGIPDFLDNCPTVAERYNKFQDEDGCPDSVSYDFIGDSDKDGIMDDVDECPQVKETYNRFLDLDGCPDFIADDKLTADTDGDGIIDYLDLCPTQRESFNGYEDKDGCPDSFYSTLDSDMDGIYDIIDSCPQTPETYNQFEDSDGCPDSVSQDLTTYQFPDTDGDGIEDRKDQCIDLPENYNDYADWDGCPDSEGAKSTTSPRVDSDGDGFYDAIDSCPTNPETWNKYDDNDGCPDIAPEQKRFVHDDDLDSIINDEDSCPLDPEDFDGDRDLDGCPDP
;
A
#
# COMPACT_ATOMS: atom_id res chain seq x y z
N MET A 1 -91.39 41.96 4.64
CA MET A 1 -92.17 42.80 3.69
C MET A 1 -91.35 42.98 2.43
N LYS A 2 -91.92 42.61 1.26
CA LYS A 2 -91.46 42.87 -0.15
C LYS A 2 -90.14 42.19 -0.58
N LYS A 3 -89.93 41.66 -1.80
CA LYS A 3 -90.69 41.28 -3.01
C LYS A 3 -89.65 40.55 -3.91
N ILE A 4 -89.89 39.33 -4.39
CA ILE A 4 -90.20 38.96 -5.80
C ILE A 4 -89.05 39.13 -6.82
N GLN A 5 -88.51 37.97 -7.22
CA GLN A 5 -88.21 37.44 -8.57
C GLN A 5 -87.60 38.34 -9.66
N ILE A 6 -86.50 37.87 -10.25
CA ILE A 6 -86.36 37.81 -11.72
C ILE A 6 -85.92 36.40 -12.11
N PHE A 7 -86.84 35.73 -12.81
CA PHE A 7 -86.71 34.44 -13.46
C PHE A 7 -86.40 34.71 -14.93
N GLY A 8 -85.51 33.91 -15.53
CA GLY A 8 -85.54 33.63 -16.96
C GLY A 8 -84.68 34.53 -17.86
N PHE A 9 -83.47 34.06 -18.17
CA PHE A 9 -82.95 34.30 -19.53
C PHE A 9 -81.95 33.27 -20.09
N LEU A 10 -81.39 32.34 -19.30
CA LEU A 10 -80.43 31.37 -19.88
C LEU A 10 -81.00 29.94 -19.92
N LEU A 11 -81.99 29.77 -20.78
CA LEU A 11 -82.49 28.47 -21.22
C LEU A 11 -82.20 28.37 -22.72
N LEU A 12 -80.91 28.33 -23.08
CA LEU A 12 -80.44 28.03 -24.44
C LEU A 12 -78.90 28.04 -24.46
N LEU A 13 -78.29 26.91 -24.11
CA LEU A 13 -77.08 26.39 -24.76
C LEU A 13 -76.82 24.99 -24.19
N VAL A 14 -77.64 24.06 -24.66
CA VAL A 14 -77.32 22.63 -24.63
C VAL A 14 -76.28 22.40 -25.71
N SER A 15 -75.05 22.03 -25.34
CA SER A 15 -74.24 21.00 -26.02
C SER A 15 -72.79 21.05 -25.57
N THR A 16 -72.24 19.87 -25.24
CA THR A 16 -70.83 19.55 -24.87
C THR A 16 -70.50 19.94 -23.42
N VAL A 17 -70.02 19.07 -22.52
CA VAL A 17 -69.11 17.92 -22.65
C VAL A 17 -69.44 16.86 -21.57
N SER A 18 -69.36 15.59 -21.95
CA SER A 18 -69.32 14.34 -21.13
C SER A 18 -68.19 14.41 -20.07
N MET A 19 -68.12 13.76 -18.91
CA MET A 19 -68.34 12.35 -18.52
C MET A 19 -67.87 12.20 -17.04
N LEU A 20 -68.52 11.27 -16.30
CA LEU A 20 -68.03 10.38 -15.21
C LEU A 20 -67.36 11.00 -13.95
N GLN A 21 -67.97 11.01 -12.75
CA GLN A 21 -68.29 9.93 -11.75
C GLN A 21 -67.06 9.40 -10.99
N GLY A 22 -67.02 9.19 -9.66
CA GLY A 22 -67.96 9.28 -8.52
C GLY A 22 -67.16 8.99 -7.20
N SER A 23 -67.41 9.68 -6.08
CA SER A 23 -68.30 9.35 -4.93
C SER A 23 -67.80 8.26 -3.94
N SER A 24 -67.38 8.71 -2.75
CA SER A 24 -67.12 7.94 -1.51
C SER A 24 -68.18 8.21 -0.41
N TYR A 25 -67.94 7.72 0.82
CA TYR A 25 -68.55 8.03 2.15
C TYR A 25 -69.45 6.93 2.75
N ALA A 26 -69.32 6.52 4.03
CA ALA A 26 -68.48 6.98 5.13
C ALA A 26 -68.44 5.94 6.29
N LEU A 27 -67.37 6.00 7.09
CA LEU A 27 -67.32 5.65 8.52
C LEU A 27 -66.65 6.84 9.24
N GLU A 28 -67.16 7.27 10.39
CA GLU A 28 -66.75 8.49 11.11
C GLU A 28 -65.32 8.42 11.66
N THR A 29 -64.57 9.50 11.51
CA THR A 29 -63.18 9.66 11.92
C THR A 29 -63.00 10.90 12.80
N ASN A 30 -62.25 10.74 13.89
CA ASN A 30 -61.86 11.81 14.80
C ASN A 30 -60.69 12.56 14.15
N ASP A 31 -60.83 13.87 14.01
CA ASP A 31 -59.88 14.79 13.36
C ASP A 31 -59.75 15.99 14.31
N ASN A 32 -58.59 16.13 14.96
CA ASN A 32 -58.39 16.96 16.13
C ASN A 32 -58.02 18.41 15.78
N ASP A 33 -57.22 18.62 14.73
CA ASP A 33 -56.89 19.95 14.21
C ASP A 33 -57.87 20.41 13.13
N ASN A 34 -58.80 19.56 12.70
CA ASN A 34 -59.88 19.83 11.75
C ASN A 34 -59.37 20.26 10.37
N ASP A 35 -58.24 19.72 9.95
CA ASP A 35 -57.74 19.94 8.60
C ASP A 35 -58.40 19.04 7.55
N GLY A 36 -59.16 18.03 7.97
CA GLY A 36 -59.88 17.09 7.11
C GLY A 36 -59.22 15.71 7.00
N VAL A 37 -58.06 15.49 7.63
CA VAL A 37 -57.39 14.20 7.74
C VAL A 37 -57.77 13.54 9.08
N PRO A 38 -58.28 12.31 9.07
CA PRO A 38 -58.52 11.55 10.29
C PRO A 38 -57.23 11.36 11.11
N ASN A 39 -57.24 11.60 12.43
CA ASN A 39 -56.08 11.41 13.32
C ASN A 39 -55.36 10.06 13.18
N ASN A 40 -56.07 9.01 12.73
CA ASN A 40 -55.50 7.68 12.57
C ASN A 40 -54.82 7.44 11.22
N LEU A 41 -54.86 8.42 10.32
CA LEU A 41 -54.21 8.49 9.01
C LEU A 41 -53.40 9.79 8.85
N ASP A 42 -53.34 10.57 9.92
CA ASP A 42 -52.69 11.87 10.02
C ASP A 42 -51.38 11.68 10.78
N GLN A 43 -50.26 12.01 10.15
CA GLN A 43 -48.91 11.91 10.69
C GLN A 43 -48.62 13.04 11.68
N CYS A 44 -49.36 14.14 11.63
CA CYS A 44 -49.31 15.24 12.57
C CYS A 44 -50.71 15.56 13.14
N PRO A 45 -51.33 14.69 13.97
CA PRO A 45 -52.75 14.73 14.41
C PRO A 45 -53.25 15.98 15.17
N PHE A 46 -52.41 17.00 15.30
CA PHE A 46 -52.68 18.25 15.98
C PHE A 46 -52.18 19.50 15.22
N LEU A 47 -51.58 19.33 14.03
CA LEU A 47 -51.14 20.43 13.18
C LEU A 47 -51.89 20.37 11.85
N GLN A 48 -52.51 21.50 11.48
CA GLN A 48 -53.29 21.53 10.25
C GLN A 48 -52.43 21.42 9.01
N GLU A 49 -52.68 20.40 8.21
CA GLU A 49 -52.30 20.28 6.81
C GLU A 49 -52.56 21.60 6.06
N ASP A 50 -51.53 22.10 5.37
CA ASP A 50 -51.61 23.35 4.61
C ASP A 50 -51.97 23.13 3.14
N TYR A 51 -52.08 21.86 2.71
CA TYR A 51 -52.51 21.43 1.37
C TYR A 51 -51.73 22.14 0.27
N ASN A 52 -50.41 22.30 0.46
CA ASN A 52 -49.58 23.03 -0.46
C ASN A 52 -49.42 22.24 -1.79
N PRO A 53 -49.92 22.74 -2.93
CA PRO A 53 -49.92 21.98 -4.20
C PRO A 53 -48.54 21.74 -4.80
N GLU A 54 -47.50 22.38 -4.26
CA GLU A 54 -46.14 22.41 -4.79
C GLU A 54 -45.34 21.15 -4.44
N TYR A 55 -45.61 20.49 -3.30
CA TYR A 55 -44.88 19.31 -2.79
C TYR A 55 -45.61 17.97 -3.02
N GLY A 56 -46.56 17.98 -3.96
CA GLY A 56 -47.46 16.86 -4.19
C GLY A 56 -48.65 16.94 -3.26
N ASN A 57 -49.81 16.46 -3.70
CA ASN A 57 -50.98 16.37 -2.82
C ASN A 57 -50.82 15.16 -1.87
N ASN A 58 -49.67 14.99 -1.21
CA ASN A 58 -49.49 14.02 -0.13
C ASN A 58 -50.28 14.54 1.06
N ILE A 59 -51.53 14.09 1.17
CA ILE A 59 -52.35 14.41 2.33
C ILE A 59 -51.94 13.40 3.40
N ASP A 60 -50.80 13.66 4.05
CA ASP A 60 -50.32 12.89 5.19
C ASP A 60 -50.68 13.52 6.53
N GLY A 61 -51.27 14.73 6.53
CA GLY A 61 -51.75 15.41 7.72
C GLY A 61 -50.72 16.35 8.35
N CYS A 62 -49.57 16.57 7.70
CA CYS A 62 -48.54 17.52 8.14
C CYS A 62 -48.39 18.68 7.14
N PRO A 63 -48.12 19.94 7.59
CA PRO A 63 -47.81 21.03 6.68
C PRO A 63 -46.59 20.73 5.81
N ALA A 64 -46.62 21.09 4.52
CA ALA A 64 -45.59 20.77 3.53
C ALA A 64 -44.20 21.40 3.81
N ASP A 65 -44.11 22.32 4.77
CA ASP A 65 -42.91 23.09 5.14
C ASP A 65 -42.37 22.71 6.54
N PHE A 66 -42.65 21.49 7.03
CA PHE A 66 -42.08 20.97 8.28
C PHE A 66 -40.66 20.43 8.07
N VAL A 67 -39.67 21.28 8.33
CA VAL A 67 -38.18 21.09 8.31
C VAL A 67 -37.64 22.16 9.32
N PRO A 68 -36.50 22.11 10.08
CA PRO A 68 -35.14 21.84 9.56
C PRO A 68 -33.97 21.49 10.54
N TRP A 69 -32.77 21.27 9.96
CA TRP A 69 -31.41 21.22 10.53
C TRP A 69 -31.14 22.44 11.43
N TYR A 70 -30.85 22.22 12.71
CA TYR A 70 -30.45 23.23 13.68
C TYR A 70 -29.14 22.78 14.31
N ASP A 71 -28.14 23.67 14.33
CA ASP A 71 -26.86 23.55 15.02
C ASP A 71 -26.69 24.87 15.79
N ALA A 72 -26.91 24.80 17.10
CA ALA A 72 -27.11 25.96 17.96
C ALA A 72 -25.81 26.62 18.42
N ASP A 73 -24.69 25.90 18.39
CA ASP A 73 -23.37 26.39 18.79
C ASP A 73 -22.33 26.41 17.66
N TYR A 74 -22.74 25.97 16.47
CA TYR A 74 -22.04 26.08 15.20
C TYR A 74 -20.74 25.29 15.15
N ASP A 75 -20.72 24.08 15.70
CA ASP A 75 -19.61 23.13 15.53
C ASP A 75 -19.75 22.22 14.29
N GLY A 76 -20.89 22.24 13.62
CA GLY A 76 -21.15 21.46 12.41
C GLY A 76 -21.87 20.14 12.67
N ILE A 77 -22.24 19.85 13.92
CA ILE A 77 -23.07 18.70 14.29
C ILE A 77 -24.50 19.18 14.57
N GLU A 78 -25.50 18.41 14.15
CA GLU A 78 -26.90 18.80 14.32
C GLU A 78 -27.33 18.70 15.78
N ASP A 79 -28.10 19.66 16.31
CA ASP A 79 -28.71 19.68 17.67
C ASP A 79 -29.44 18.37 18.07
N HIS A 80 -29.82 17.55 17.09
CA HIS A 80 -30.54 16.28 17.30
C HIS A 80 -29.64 15.04 17.31
N VAL A 81 -28.38 15.21 16.89
CA VAL A 81 -27.27 14.23 16.87
C VAL A 81 -26.17 14.64 17.88
N ASP A 82 -26.11 15.92 18.22
CA ASP A 82 -25.22 16.56 19.17
C ASP A 82 -25.68 16.32 20.62
N ASP A 83 -24.81 15.76 21.45
CA ASP A 83 -25.06 15.50 22.87
C ASP A 83 -24.90 16.78 23.74
N CYS A 84 -24.26 17.81 23.20
CA CYS A 84 -24.08 19.14 23.79
C CYS A 84 -24.56 20.33 22.91
N PRO A 85 -25.86 20.44 22.51
CA PRO A 85 -26.43 21.42 21.54
C PRO A 85 -26.40 22.92 21.89
N SER A 86 -25.40 23.39 22.60
CA SER A 86 -25.28 24.77 23.07
C SER A 86 -23.86 25.13 23.47
N VAL A 87 -22.94 24.16 23.41
CA VAL A 87 -21.54 24.31 23.75
C VAL A 87 -20.71 23.68 22.63
N LYS A 88 -20.24 24.57 21.75
CA LYS A 88 -19.45 24.22 20.58
C LYS A 88 -18.33 23.22 20.88
N GLU A 89 -18.33 22.10 20.16
CA GLU A 89 -17.24 21.14 20.09
C GLU A 89 -15.92 21.78 19.60
N ASN A 90 -14.80 21.22 20.05
CA ASN A 90 -13.48 21.63 19.60
C ASN A 90 -12.76 20.42 19.01
N TYR A 91 -12.84 20.28 17.69
CA TYR A 91 -12.18 19.24 16.90
C TYR A 91 -10.70 19.06 17.29
N ASN A 92 -10.45 18.08 18.17
CA ASN A 92 -9.17 17.81 18.80
C ASN A 92 -8.69 16.35 18.58
N ARG A 93 -9.37 15.63 17.69
CA ARG A 93 -9.10 14.24 17.28
C ARG A 93 -9.49 13.20 18.35
N PHE A 94 -10.33 13.59 19.31
CA PHE A 94 -10.84 12.71 20.35
C PHE A 94 -12.34 12.93 20.52
N GLN A 95 -13.10 11.90 20.14
CA GLN A 95 -14.58 11.86 20.20
C GLN A 95 -15.30 13.01 19.48
N ASP A 96 -14.72 13.55 18.41
CA ASP A 96 -15.23 14.73 17.68
C ASP A 96 -16.57 14.53 16.93
N LEU A 97 -17.28 13.41 17.15
CA LEU A 97 -18.56 13.08 16.52
C LEU A 97 -19.76 13.19 17.48
N ASP A 98 -19.54 13.42 18.77
CA ASP A 98 -20.59 13.49 19.78
C ASP A 98 -21.13 14.91 20.03
N GLY A 99 -20.49 15.94 19.44
CA GLY A 99 -20.88 17.36 19.60
C GLY A 99 -20.51 17.98 20.95
N CYS A 100 -19.78 17.26 21.80
CA CYS A 100 -19.34 17.77 23.09
C CYS A 100 -17.86 18.21 23.07
N PRO A 101 -17.51 19.36 23.69
CA PRO A 101 -16.12 19.81 23.76
C PRO A 101 -15.33 18.94 24.73
N ASP A 102 -14.55 18.06 24.14
CA ASP A 102 -13.57 17.25 24.85
C ASP A 102 -12.24 17.97 25.01
N VAL A 103 -11.40 17.43 25.89
CA VAL A 103 -10.01 17.87 26.06
C VAL A 103 -9.10 16.70 25.73
N SER A 104 -8.25 16.85 24.71
CA SER A 104 -7.20 15.88 24.44
C SER A 104 -6.34 15.68 25.71
N PRO A 105 -5.86 14.45 26.01
CA PRO A 105 -5.11 14.15 27.23
C PRO A 105 -3.78 14.93 27.40
N SER A 106 -3.35 15.71 26.41
CA SER A 106 -2.07 16.42 26.39
C SER A 106 -2.09 17.84 26.97
N GLN A 107 -3.23 18.35 27.45
CA GLN A 107 -3.27 19.61 28.22
C GLN A 107 -4.08 19.48 29.52
N GLY A 108 -3.62 18.63 30.44
CA GLY A 108 -4.18 18.52 31.77
C GLY A 108 -3.44 19.36 32.82
N GLU A 109 -4.03 20.48 33.26
CA GLU A 109 -4.02 20.75 34.70
C GLU A 109 -4.90 19.67 35.37
N GLY A 110 -4.26 18.54 35.71
CA GLY A 110 -4.61 17.61 36.79
C GLY A 110 -6.03 17.06 36.86
N ILE A 111 -6.32 16.00 36.09
CA ILE A 111 -7.26 14.98 36.55
C ILE A 111 -6.61 14.23 37.73
N THR A 112 -7.35 14.07 38.82
CA THR A 112 -6.83 13.45 40.05
C THR A 112 -6.96 11.94 39.93
N ASP A 113 -5.82 11.26 40.01
CA ASP A 113 -5.65 9.83 40.23
C ASP A 113 -5.06 9.69 41.65
N SER A 114 -5.91 9.32 42.59
CA SER A 114 -5.66 9.42 44.03
C SER A 114 -4.76 8.30 44.58
N ASP A 115 -4.65 7.18 43.89
CA ASP A 115 -3.81 6.02 44.27
C ASP A 115 -2.74 5.65 43.24
N GLY A 116 -2.77 6.25 42.04
CA GLY A 116 -1.68 6.28 41.09
C GLY A 116 -1.56 5.01 40.25
N ASP A 117 -2.67 4.30 40.03
CA ASP A 117 -2.69 3.05 39.28
C ASP A 117 -2.96 3.23 37.77
N GLY A 118 -3.24 4.46 37.33
CA GLY A 118 -3.52 4.77 35.93
C GLY A 118 -5.00 4.93 35.60
N PHE A 119 -5.90 4.63 36.54
CA PHE A 119 -7.31 4.99 36.47
C PHE A 119 -7.57 6.31 37.20
N VAL A 120 -8.37 7.17 36.60
CA VAL A 120 -8.70 8.47 37.18
C VAL A 120 -9.86 8.33 38.15
N ASP A 121 -9.89 9.08 39.26
CA ASP A 121 -10.83 8.91 40.39
C ASP A 121 -12.33 8.83 40.03
N PHE A 122 -12.73 9.31 38.86
CA PHE A 122 -14.13 9.26 38.39
C PHE A 122 -14.44 8.07 37.47
N LEU A 123 -13.43 7.40 36.91
CA LEU A 123 -13.51 6.15 36.16
C LEU A 123 -13.15 4.94 37.05
N ASP A 124 -12.37 5.16 38.10
CA ASP A 124 -11.97 4.15 39.06
C ASP A 124 -13.13 3.79 40.04
N LEU A 125 -13.49 2.51 40.14
CA LEU A 125 -14.49 2.01 41.09
C LEU A 125 -13.97 1.98 42.53
N CYS A 126 -12.65 2.01 42.71
CA CYS A 126 -11.92 2.07 43.97
C CYS A 126 -10.88 3.20 44.03
N PRO A 127 -11.25 4.51 43.96
CA PRO A 127 -10.38 5.71 43.87
C PRO A 127 -9.34 5.96 44.99
N THR A 128 -9.08 4.99 45.85
CA THR A 128 -8.14 5.08 46.97
C THR A 128 -7.37 3.79 47.20
N GLN A 129 -7.62 2.77 46.37
CA GLN A 129 -6.91 1.52 46.38
C GLN A 129 -6.45 1.19 44.96
N PRO A 130 -5.14 1.09 44.73
CA PRO A 130 -4.63 0.87 43.39
C PRO A 130 -5.00 -0.52 42.88
N GLU A 131 -5.41 -0.59 41.63
CA GLU A 131 -5.62 -1.77 40.80
C GLU A 131 -4.42 -2.72 40.87
N THR A 132 -4.72 -4.02 40.79
CA THR A 132 -3.76 -5.10 40.70
C THR A 132 -3.81 -5.72 39.31
N PHE A 133 -3.10 -5.14 38.34
CA PHE A 133 -2.98 -5.68 36.98
C PHE A 133 -2.49 -7.15 36.96
N ASN A 134 -3.41 -8.10 36.87
CA ASN A 134 -3.13 -9.53 36.92
C ASN A 134 -3.86 -10.33 35.82
N GLY A 135 -4.54 -9.65 34.90
CA GLY A 135 -5.21 -10.22 33.74
C GLY A 135 -6.68 -10.58 33.97
N ILE A 136 -7.26 -10.21 35.12
CA ILE A 136 -8.65 -10.51 35.48
C ILE A 136 -9.24 -9.22 36.01
N ASP A 137 -10.40 -8.80 35.51
CA ASP A 137 -11.13 -7.60 35.98
C ASP A 137 -10.29 -6.27 35.95
N ASP A 138 -9.11 -6.26 35.32
CA ASP A 138 -8.12 -5.15 35.18
C ASP A 138 -8.65 -3.81 34.61
N LYS A 139 -9.94 -3.73 34.22
CA LYS A 139 -10.57 -2.54 33.63
C LYS A 139 -11.37 -1.73 34.65
N ASP A 140 -11.53 -2.21 35.89
CA ASP A 140 -12.46 -1.65 36.86
C ASP A 140 -11.81 -0.71 37.89
N GLY A 141 -10.47 -0.72 38.00
CA GLY A 141 -9.68 0.15 38.88
C GLY A 141 -9.62 -0.35 40.33
N CYS A 142 -10.17 -1.52 40.63
CA CYS A 142 -10.25 -2.08 41.97
C CYS A 142 -9.27 -3.24 42.20
N PRO A 143 -8.52 -3.25 43.32
CA PRO A 143 -7.62 -4.35 43.61
C PRO A 143 -8.37 -5.69 43.75
N ASP A 144 -7.98 -6.63 42.91
CA ASP A 144 -8.54 -7.97 42.91
C ASP A 144 -8.21 -8.79 44.16
N ASP A 145 -9.25 -9.29 44.84
CA ASP A 145 -9.09 -10.26 45.93
C ASP A 145 -9.08 -11.68 45.35
N ALA A 146 -7.89 -12.31 45.36
CA ALA A 146 -7.59 -13.67 44.92
C ALA A 146 -8.50 -14.79 45.50
N SER A 147 -9.45 -14.47 46.38
CA SER A 147 -10.46 -15.40 46.89
C SER A 147 -11.77 -15.43 46.10
N MET A 148 -12.01 -14.51 45.16
CA MET A 148 -13.23 -14.45 44.32
C MET A 148 -12.98 -14.57 42.81
N LEU A 149 -11.72 -14.50 42.35
CA LEU A 149 -11.28 -14.54 40.95
C LEU A 149 -11.18 -15.96 40.38
N ARG A 150 -12.28 -16.71 40.33
CA ARG A 150 -12.28 -17.92 39.51
C ARG A 150 -12.70 -17.49 38.11
N ASP A 151 -11.77 -17.45 37.18
CA ASP A 151 -12.02 -17.34 35.74
C ASP A 151 -11.82 -18.76 35.18
N SER A 152 -12.90 -19.37 34.67
CA SER A 152 -12.88 -20.80 34.30
C SER A 152 -12.49 -21.05 32.85
N ASP A 153 -12.74 -20.08 31.98
CA ASP A 153 -12.58 -20.06 30.53
C ASP A 153 -11.43 -19.15 30.07
N HIS A 154 -10.88 -18.36 30.97
CA HIS A 154 -9.68 -17.53 30.80
C HIS A 154 -9.85 -16.41 29.77
N ASP A 155 -11.04 -15.79 29.75
CA ASP A 155 -11.33 -14.66 28.87
C ASP A 155 -11.11 -13.29 29.54
N GLY A 156 -10.67 -13.27 30.80
CA GLY A 156 -10.31 -12.07 31.54
C GLY A 156 -11.43 -11.48 32.38
N LEU A 157 -12.60 -12.14 32.45
CA LEU A 157 -13.68 -11.82 33.39
C LEU A 157 -13.82 -12.90 34.46
N SER A 158 -14.08 -12.52 35.71
CA SER A 158 -14.32 -13.52 36.76
C SER A 158 -15.68 -14.21 36.60
N ASP A 159 -15.80 -15.53 36.92
CA ASP A 159 -17.02 -16.39 36.86
C ASP A 159 -18.29 -15.71 37.45
N ASN A 160 -18.12 -14.72 38.33
CA ASN A 160 -19.17 -13.99 39.03
C ASN A 160 -19.67 -12.73 38.32
N ILE A 161 -18.88 -12.18 37.40
CA ILE A 161 -19.21 -11.03 36.54
C ILE A 161 -19.56 -11.52 35.13
N ASP A 162 -18.91 -12.61 34.71
CA ASP A 162 -19.15 -13.28 33.44
C ASP A 162 -20.55 -13.91 33.35
N SER A 163 -21.26 -13.60 32.26
CA SER A 163 -22.58 -14.14 31.93
C SER A 163 -22.53 -15.57 31.37
N CYS A 164 -21.40 -15.98 30.80
CA CYS A 164 -21.10 -17.31 30.30
C CYS A 164 -19.80 -17.92 30.89
N PRO A 165 -19.74 -18.21 32.21
CA PRO A 165 -18.52 -18.62 32.96
C PRO A 165 -17.78 -19.90 32.53
N GLN A 166 -18.08 -20.51 31.40
CA GLN A 166 -17.38 -21.70 30.91
C GLN A 166 -17.13 -21.63 29.38
N GLU A 167 -17.48 -20.54 28.73
CA GLU A 167 -17.32 -20.30 27.30
C GLU A 167 -16.64 -18.94 27.11
N PRO A 168 -15.39 -18.89 26.62
CA PRO A 168 -14.65 -17.64 26.53
C PRO A 168 -15.29 -16.69 25.52
N GLU A 169 -15.36 -15.41 25.90
CA GLU A 169 -15.76 -14.29 25.04
C GLU A 169 -14.98 -14.25 23.71
N ASN A 170 -15.64 -13.84 22.62
CA ASN A 170 -15.03 -13.69 21.31
C ASN A 170 -15.07 -12.23 20.84
N TYR A 171 -14.00 -11.48 21.14
CA TYR A 171 -13.89 -10.06 20.81
C TYR A 171 -14.12 -9.76 19.31
N ASN A 172 -15.34 -9.38 18.95
CA ASN A 172 -15.84 -9.22 17.58
C ASN A 172 -16.59 -7.89 17.35
N ARG A 173 -16.50 -6.95 18.32
CA ARG A 173 -17.14 -5.63 18.33
C ARG A 173 -18.66 -5.68 18.54
N PHE A 174 -19.20 -6.81 18.97
CA PHE A 174 -20.61 -6.97 19.28
C PHE A 174 -20.75 -7.51 20.70
N GLN A 175 -21.16 -6.63 21.62
CA GLN A 175 -21.44 -6.97 23.02
C GLN A 175 -20.28 -7.61 23.80
N ASP A 176 -19.01 -7.31 23.43
CA ASP A 176 -17.78 -7.91 24.00
C ASP A 176 -17.49 -7.64 25.50
N GLY A 177 -18.48 -7.17 26.27
CA GLY A 177 -18.35 -6.83 27.68
C GLY A 177 -19.21 -7.69 28.62
N ASP A 178 -19.92 -8.70 28.12
CA ASP A 178 -20.76 -9.57 28.94
C ASP A 178 -20.17 -10.97 29.23
N GLY A 179 -19.05 -11.31 28.58
CA GLY A 179 -18.30 -12.56 28.81
C GLY A 179 -18.84 -13.75 28.02
N CYS A 180 -19.73 -13.51 27.05
CA CYS A 180 -20.38 -14.55 26.28
C CYS A 180 -19.95 -14.48 24.81
N PRO A 181 -19.53 -15.61 24.19
CA PRO A 181 -19.21 -15.61 22.77
C PRO A 181 -20.46 -15.31 21.95
N ASP A 182 -20.52 -14.09 21.44
CA ASP A 182 -21.58 -13.64 20.60
C ASP A 182 -21.30 -13.98 19.13
N VAL A 183 -22.35 -14.33 18.41
CA VAL A 183 -22.28 -14.53 16.96
C VAL A 183 -23.23 -13.53 16.32
N MET A 184 -22.76 -12.78 15.33
CA MET A 184 -23.65 -12.04 14.44
C MET A 184 -24.52 -13.06 13.71
N VAL A 185 -25.73 -13.28 14.23
CA VAL A 185 -26.75 -14.05 13.53
C VAL A 185 -27.22 -13.17 12.37
N GLU A 186 -26.72 -13.46 11.17
CA GLU A 186 -27.34 -12.94 9.95
C GLU A 186 -28.77 -13.49 9.82
N GLU A 187 -29.73 -12.82 10.45
CA GLU A 187 -31.14 -12.97 10.16
C GLU A 187 -31.49 -12.25 8.84
N GLY A 188 -30.90 -12.72 7.75
CA GLY A 188 -31.09 -12.22 6.39
C GLY A 188 -31.74 -13.24 5.45
N LYS A 189 -32.84 -13.90 5.85
CA LYS A 189 -33.63 -14.70 4.88
C LYS A 189 -34.68 -13.85 4.18
N GLY A 190 -34.45 -13.56 2.91
CA GLY A 190 -35.57 -13.45 1.97
C GLY A 190 -35.42 -12.58 0.72
N TYR A 191 -34.27 -12.55 0.05
CA TYR A 191 -34.27 -12.29 -1.39
C TYR A 191 -33.77 -13.55 -2.11
N THR A 192 -34.70 -14.31 -2.71
CA THR A 192 -34.35 -15.37 -3.65
C THR A 192 -34.33 -14.74 -5.02
N PHE A 193 -33.16 -14.73 -5.67
CA PHE A 193 -33.03 -14.25 -7.03
C PHE A 193 -33.89 -15.10 -7.98
N PRO A 194 -34.47 -14.50 -9.03
CA PRO A 194 -35.23 -15.25 -10.02
C PRO A 194 -34.34 -16.30 -10.72
N ASP A 195 -34.92 -17.46 -10.99
CA ASP A 195 -34.39 -18.56 -11.82
C ASP A 195 -35.52 -18.87 -12.80
N THR A 196 -35.38 -18.34 -14.02
CA THR A 196 -36.45 -18.20 -15.00
C THR A 196 -36.76 -19.52 -15.70
N ASP A 197 -35.78 -20.42 -15.84
CA ASP A 197 -35.96 -21.73 -16.48
C ASP A 197 -35.96 -22.92 -15.51
N GLY A 198 -35.56 -22.69 -14.26
CA GLY A 198 -35.71 -23.61 -13.14
C GLY A 198 -34.66 -24.71 -13.10
N ASP A 199 -33.48 -24.49 -13.67
CA ASP A 199 -32.37 -25.45 -13.65
C ASP A 199 -31.54 -25.41 -12.35
N GLY A 200 -31.72 -24.38 -11.51
CA GLY A 200 -31.04 -24.21 -10.24
C GLY A 200 -29.84 -23.25 -10.27
N ILE A 201 -29.59 -22.59 -11.41
CA ILE A 201 -28.67 -21.46 -11.55
C ILE A 201 -29.51 -20.18 -11.54
N GLU A 202 -29.06 -19.15 -10.82
CA GLU A 202 -29.81 -17.89 -10.72
C GLU A 202 -29.68 -17.10 -12.03
N ASP A 203 -30.71 -16.34 -12.45
CA ASP A 203 -30.74 -15.57 -13.72
C ASP A 203 -29.51 -14.65 -13.94
N ARG A 204 -28.83 -14.25 -12.86
CA ARG A 204 -27.62 -13.41 -12.91
C ARG A 204 -26.35 -14.19 -13.26
N TRP A 205 -26.36 -15.50 -13.07
CA TRP A 205 -25.27 -16.45 -13.32
C TRP A 205 -25.62 -17.42 -14.45
N ASP A 206 -26.83 -17.33 -14.98
CA ASP A 206 -27.33 -18.10 -16.11
C ASP A 206 -27.17 -17.29 -17.41
N SER A 207 -26.29 -17.77 -18.28
CA SER A 207 -26.04 -17.19 -19.60
C SER A 207 -27.17 -17.48 -20.60
N CYS A 208 -28.03 -18.46 -20.30
CA CYS A 208 -29.17 -18.89 -21.08
C CYS A 208 -30.46 -18.92 -20.24
N ILE A 209 -30.81 -17.78 -19.64
CA ILE A 209 -32.01 -17.47 -18.80
C ILE A 209 -33.34 -18.17 -19.18
N ASP A 210 -33.52 -18.64 -20.42
CA ASP A 210 -34.72 -19.34 -20.89
C ASP A 210 -34.55 -20.83 -21.27
N GLN A 211 -33.37 -21.43 -21.08
CA GLN A 211 -33.07 -22.81 -21.45
C GLN A 211 -32.33 -23.58 -20.35
N PRO A 212 -32.99 -24.56 -19.72
CA PRO A 212 -32.44 -25.18 -18.53
C PRO A 212 -31.22 -26.03 -18.84
N GLU A 213 -30.21 -25.90 -18.00
CA GLU A 213 -28.99 -26.68 -18.02
C GLU A 213 -29.27 -28.19 -17.88
N ASN A 214 -28.45 -28.99 -18.55
CA ASN A 214 -28.55 -30.43 -18.66
C ASN A 214 -27.56 -31.20 -17.76
N PHE A 215 -26.74 -30.51 -16.96
CA PHE A 215 -25.83 -31.04 -15.92
C PHE A 215 -25.08 -32.28 -16.41
N ASN A 216 -24.31 -32.12 -17.47
CA ASN A 216 -23.64 -33.21 -18.17
C ASN A 216 -22.14 -33.34 -17.83
N GLY A 217 -21.61 -32.47 -16.96
CA GLY A 217 -20.22 -32.45 -16.53
C GLY A 217 -19.32 -31.55 -17.37
N VAL A 218 -19.89 -30.76 -18.29
CA VAL A 218 -19.19 -29.78 -19.12
C VAL A 218 -19.88 -28.46 -18.85
N LEU A 219 -19.14 -27.45 -18.41
CA LEU A 219 -19.61 -26.08 -18.20
C LEU A 219 -20.93 -25.90 -17.42
N ASP A 220 -21.31 -26.87 -16.57
CA ASP A 220 -22.54 -26.92 -15.76
C ASP A 220 -22.81 -25.71 -14.82
N LYS A 221 -21.98 -24.66 -14.84
CA LYS A 221 -22.15 -23.41 -14.09
C LYS A 221 -22.59 -22.23 -14.95
N ASP A 222 -22.59 -22.34 -16.28
CA ASP A 222 -22.91 -21.23 -17.18
C ASP A 222 -24.41 -21.10 -17.51
N GLY A 223 -25.23 -22.09 -17.11
CA GLY A 223 -26.69 -22.11 -17.33
C GLY A 223 -27.13 -22.50 -18.74
N CYS A 224 -26.22 -22.94 -19.64
CA CYS A 224 -26.53 -23.14 -21.05
C CYS A 224 -26.39 -24.59 -21.54
N PRO A 225 -27.47 -25.26 -22.01
CA PRO A 225 -27.41 -26.67 -22.36
C PRO A 225 -26.50 -26.97 -23.56
N GLU A 226 -25.42 -27.70 -23.30
CA GLU A 226 -24.43 -28.04 -24.30
C GLU A 226 -24.86 -29.21 -25.19
N ILE A 227 -24.56 -29.05 -26.47
CA ILE A 227 -24.80 -30.06 -27.49
C ILE A 227 -23.47 -30.77 -27.72
N SER A 228 -23.36 -32.03 -27.29
CA SER A 228 -22.14 -32.82 -27.47
C SER A 228 -21.71 -32.85 -28.96
N GLY A 229 -20.64 -32.14 -29.30
CA GLY A 229 -20.11 -32.15 -30.67
C GLY A 229 -19.29 -30.94 -31.14
N ILE A 230 -19.03 -29.93 -30.31
CA ILE A 230 -18.10 -28.86 -30.64
C ILE A 230 -16.94 -28.94 -29.66
N SER A 231 -15.75 -29.21 -30.20
CA SER A 231 -14.48 -29.04 -29.50
C SER A 231 -14.38 -27.56 -29.18
N SER A 232 -14.54 -27.17 -27.91
CA SER A 232 -14.03 -25.89 -27.46
C SER A 232 -12.53 -25.94 -27.70
N GLN A 233 -12.03 -24.92 -28.39
CA GLN A 233 -10.64 -24.53 -28.25
C GLN A 233 -10.61 -23.81 -26.92
N GLU A 234 -10.41 -24.54 -25.82
CA GLU A 234 -9.91 -23.86 -24.63
C GLU A 234 -8.42 -23.59 -24.86
N PRO A 235 -7.95 -22.36 -24.54
CA PRO A 235 -6.53 -22.09 -24.50
C PRO A 235 -5.89 -22.99 -23.43
N ILE A 236 -4.69 -23.47 -23.72
CA ILE A 236 -3.95 -24.39 -22.84
C ILE A 236 -3.56 -23.59 -21.60
N ASP A 237 -3.75 -24.14 -20.41
CA ASP A 237 -3.29 -23.64 -19.12
C ASP A 237 -2.52 -24.82 -18.49
N SER A 238 -1.20 -24.70 -18.47
CA SER A 238 -0.26 -25.79 -18.26
C SER A 238 0.13 -25.97 -16.78
N ASP A 239 -0.01 -24.95 -15.94
CA ASP A 239 0.27 -25.00 -14.49
C ASP A 239 -0.97 -24.78 -13.61
N TYR A 240 -2.14 -24.57 -14.22
CA TYR A 240 -3.46 -24.53 -13.58
C TYR A 240 -3.60 -23.40 -12.56
N ASP A 241 -3.05 -22.23 -12.89
CA ASP A 241 -3.25 -21.00 -12.14
C ASP A 241 -4.48 -20.20 -12.60
N SER A 242 -5.19 -20.66 -13.64
CA SER A 242 -6.37 -20.02 -14.26
C SER A 242 -6.05 -18.88 -15.24
N ILE A 243 -4.78 -18.68 -15.57
CA ILE A 243 -4.29 -17.82 -16.64
C ILE A 243 -3.85 -18.74 -17.80
N PRO A 244 -4.38 -18.59 -19.02
CA PRO A 244 -3.98 -19.47 -20.11
C PRO A 244 -2.52 -19.22 -20.54
N ASP A 245 -1.78 -20.26 -20.97
CA ASP A 245 -0.39 -20.22 -21.50
C ASP A 245 -0.13 -19.12 -22.54
N SER A 246 -1.17 -18.60 -23.19
CA SER A 246 -1.06 -17.50 -24.16
C SER A 246 -0.97 -16.11 -23.53
N GLU A 247 -1.50 -15.95 -22.32
CA GLU A 247 -1.53 -14.73 -21.52
C GLU A 247 -0.60 -14.82 -20.29
N ASP A 248 -0.22 -16.05 -19.91
CA ASP A 248 0.69 -16.37 -18.83
C ASP A 248 2.17 -16.17 -19.25
N LYS A 249 2.92 -15.37 -18.48
CA LYS A 249 4.36 -15.13 -18.70
C LYS A 249 5.24 -16.27 -18.18
N CYS A 250 4.74 -17.05 -17.23
CA CYS A 250 5.39 -18.23 -16.67
C CYS A 250 4.51 -19.49 -16.78
N PRO A 251 4.21 -20.01 -18.00
CA PRO A 251 3.24 -21.10 -18.26
C PRO A 251 3.48 -22.48 -17.61
N LEU A 252 4.50 -22.61 -16.76
CA LEU A 252 4.83 -23.84 -16.06
C LEU A 252 4.96 -23.61 -14.54
N GLU A 253 4.83 -22.37 -14.08
CA GLU A 253 4.98 -21.95 -12.71
C GLU A 253 3.72 -21.25 -12.26
N ARG A 254 2.95 -21.95 -11.44
CA ARG A 254 1.65 -21.48 -10.97
C ARG A 254 1.72 -20.12 -10.25
N GLU A 255 0.94 -19.14 -10.70
CA GLU A 255 0.73 -17.87 -10.01
C GLU A 255 0.25 -18.05 -8.56
N ASN A 256 0.62 -17.11 -7.69
CA ASN A 256 0.35 -17.13 -6.27
C ASN A 256 -0.59 -16.01 -5.76
N PHE A 257 -1.55 -15.51 -6.55
CA PHE A 257 -2.64 -14.58 -6.18
C PHE A 257 -2.49 -13.87 -4.82
N ASN A 258 -1.51 -12.97 -4.72
CA ASN A 258 -1.13 -12.28 -3.48
C ASN A 258 -1.43 -10.77 -3.50
N ARG A 259 -2.16 -10.29 -4.52
CA ARG A 259 -2.53 -8.88 -4.79
C ARG A 259 -1.38 -8.00 -5.27
N PHE A 260 -0.24 -8.58 -5.56
CA PHE A 260 0.82 -7.98 -6.33
C PHE A 260 0.84 -8.73 -7.66
N GLN A 261 0.85 -8.04 -8.80
CA GLN A 261 1.02 -8.57 -10.18
C GLN A 261 0.26 -9.85 -10.61
N ASP A 262 -0.77 -10.28 -9.87
CA ASP A 262 -1.69 -11.41 -10.10
C ASP A 262 -2.25 -11.67 -11.53
N ASP A 263 -2.08 -10.73 -12.46
CA ASP A 263 -2.58 -10.85 -13.84
C ASP A 263 -1.53 -11.45 -14.80
N ASP A 264 -0.29 -11.68 -14.36
CA ASP A 264 0.82 -11.99 -15.26
C ASP A 264 1.29 -13.46 -15.28
N GLY A 265 0.75 -14.31 -14.41
CA GLY A 265 0.95 -15.75 -14.40
C GLY A 265 2.29 -16.21 -13.82
N CYS A 266 3.11 -15.29 -13.29
CA CYS A 266 4.38 -15.62 -12.68
C CYS A 266 4.32 -15.51 -11.15
N PRO A 267 4.66 -16.57 -10.38
CA PRO A 267 4.58 -16.55 -8.93
C PRO A 267 5.30 -15.34 -8.33
N ASP A 268 4.52 -14.44 -7.78
CA ASP A 268 5.04 -13.22 -7.20
C ASP A 268 5.82 -13.52 -5.93
N SER A 269 7.14 -13.54 -6.04
CA SER A 269 8.02 -13.46 -4.87
C SER A 269 8.09 -12.00 -4.47
N VAL A 270 7.42 -11.65 -3.37
CA VAL A 270 7.80 -10.47 -2.61
C VAL A 270 9.19 -10.75 -2.06
N ASP A 271 10.22 -10.38 -2.84
CA ASP A 271 11.55 -10.17 -2.29
C ASP A 271 11.37 -9.08 -1.24
N TYR A 272 11.27 -9.48 0.03
CA TYR A 272 11.49 -8.57 1.12
C TYR A 272 12.93 -8.10 0.97
N VAL A 273 13.11 -7.02 0.21
CA VAL A 273 14.34 -6.25 0.22
C VAL A 273 14.41 -5.69 1.62
N ILE A 274 15.18 -6.36 2.47
CA ILE A 274 15.47 -5.87 3.81
C ILE A 274 16.17 -4.54 3.56
N PHE A 275 15.53 -3.43 3.94
CA PHE A 275 16.14 -2.10 3.99
C PHE A 275 17.12 -2.04 5.17
N GLY A 276 18.02 -3.02 5.22
CA GLY A 276 19.13 -3.09 6.15
C GLY A 276 20.28 -2.30 5.57
N ASP A 277 21.10 -1.80 6.48
CA ASP A 277 22.41 -1.24 6.22
C ASP A 277 23.32 -2.04 7.18
N ILE A 278 23.79 -3.20 6.69
CA ILE A 278 24.40 -4.23 7.54
C ILE A 278 25.78 -3.80 8.04
N ASP A 279 26.46 -2.89 7.34
CA ASP A 279 27.75 -2.33 7.75
C ASP A 279 27.68 -0.91 8.36
N LYS A 280 26.49 -0.29 8.32
CA LYS A 280 26.10 0.95 8.99
C LYS A 280 26.74 2.21 8.42
N ASP A 281 26.98 2.25 7.12
CA ASP A 281 27.59 3.40 6.46
C ASP A 281 26.59 4.44 5.96
N GLY A 282 25.29 4.17 6.04
CA GLY A 282 24.20 5.05 5.65
C GLY A 282 23.63 4.78 4.26
N LEU A 283 24.14 3.79 3.52
CA LEU A 283 23.55 3.28 2.29
C LEU A 283 22.78 1.97 2.56
N PRO A 284 21.55 1.82 2.06
CA PRO A 284 20.85 0.54 2.13
C PRO A 284 21.61 -0.56 1.36
N ASP A 285 21.66 -1.79 1.86
CA ASP A 285 22.31 -2.96 1.23
C ASP A 285 22.01 -3.14 -0.28
N PRO A 286 20.83 -2.81 -0.82
CA PRO A 286 20.54 -2.88 -2.27
C PRO A 286 21.19 -1.76 -3.10
N GLU A 287 21.51 -0.65 -2.46
CA GLU A 287 22.12 0.56 -3.05
C GLU A 287 23.63 0.65 -2.74
N ASP A 288 24.14 -0.24 -1.88
CA ASP A 288 25.52 -0.38 -1.46
C ASP A 288 26.26 -1.44 -2.30
N ALA A 289 27.37 -1.05 -2.97
CA ALA A 289 28.19 -1.96 -3.76
C ALA A 289 29.14 -2.83 -2.92
N CYS A 290 29.35 -2.49 -1.65
CA CYS A 290 30.11 -3.21 -0.67
C CYS A 290 29.34 -3.46 0.64
N PRO A 291 28.17 -4.15 0.63
CA PRO A 291 27.24 -4.23 1.77
C PRO A 291 27.83 -4.63 3.13
N PHE A 292 28.99 -5.29 3.17
CA PHE A 292 29.57 -5.78 4.42
C PHE A 292 30.77 -4.95 4.92
N ASN A 293 31.17 -3.90 4.21
CA ASN A 293 32.33 -3.09 4.56
C ASN A 293 31.97 -1.61 4.45
N PRO A 294 31.94 -0.87 5.57
CA PRO A 294 31.38 0.47 5.56
C PRO A 294 32.22 1.44 4.74
N GLU A 295 31.54 2.30 3.97
CA GLU A 295 32.11 3.40 3.20
C GLU A 295 33.06 4.27 4.05
N THR A 296 34.11 4.75 3.38
CA THR A 296 35.06 5.72 3.92
C THR A 296 34.83 7.09 3.28
N TYR A 297 33.89 7.87 3.82
CA TYR A 297 33.60 9.25 3.41
C TYR A 297 34.85 10.14 3.32
N ASN A 298 35.42 10.27 2.12
CA ASN A 298 36.70 10.94 1.87
C ASN A 298 36.69 11.84 0.62
N LYS A 299 35.52 12.07 0.01
CA LYS A 299 35.25 12.87 -1.20
C LYS A 299 35.69 12.23 -2.50
N PHE A 300 35.87 10.92 -2.50
CA PHE A 300 36.15 10.12 -3.67
C PHE A 300 35.22 8.92 -3.59
N GLU A 301 34.43 8.75 -4.64
CA GLU A 301 33.43 7.69 -4.83
C GLU A 301 32.49 7.36 -3.64
N ASP A 302 32.34 8.29 -2.66
CA ASP A 302 31.45 8.25 -1.47
C ASP A 302 29.94 7.92 -1.70
N TRP A 303 29.52 7.57 -2.91
CA TRP A 303 28.14 7.19 -3.26
C TRP A 303 27.99 5.71 -3.59
N ASP A 304 29.08 4.94 -3.60
CA ASP A 304 29.04 3.52 -3.98
C ASP A 304 29.05 2.54 -2.78
N GLY A 305 29.23 3.03 -1.55
CA GLY A 305 29.19 2.22 -0.33
C GLY A 305 30.49 1.44 -0.09
N CYS A 306 31.53 1.66 -0.89
CA CYS A 306 32.77 0.91 -0.82
C CYS A 306 33.91 1.70 -0.15
N PRO A 307 34.66 1.10 0.80
CA PRO A 307 35.73 1.80 1.48
C PRO A 307 36.89 2.16 0.55
N ASP A 308 36.94 3.45 0.25
CA ASP A 308 37.94 4.04 -0.59
C ASP A 308 39.19 4.52 0.13
N PHE A 309 40.32 4.45 -0.58
CA PHE A 309 41.59 4.97 -0.10
C PHE A 309 42.12 6.08 -1.01
N VAL A 310 41.74 7.32 -0.72
CA VAL A 310 42.50 8.48 -1.20
C VAL A 310 43.72 8.65 -0.30
N ALA A 311 44.87 8.17 -0.76
CA ALA A 311 46.14 8.53 -0.15
C ALA A 311 46.24 10.06 -0.12
N ASP A 312 46.30 10.65 1.07
CA ASP A 312 46.55 12.07 1.29
C ASP A 312 47.98 12.38 0.85
N ASN A 313 48.16 12.53 -0.47
CA ASN A 313 49.42 12.89 -1.11
C ASN A 313 49.72 14.37 -0.86
N LYS A 314 49.75 14.77 0.41
CA LYS A 314 50.19 16.07 0.93
C LYS A 314 51.67 16.40 0.60
N PHE A 315 52.33 15.55 -0.19
CA PHE A 315 53.71 15.66 -0.64
C PHE A 315 53.92 15.57 -2.16
N SER A 316 52.88 15.50 -2.99
CA SER A 316 53.05 15.63 -4.45
C SER A 316 53.23 17.10 -4.84
N ALA A 317 54.21 17.37 -5.70
CA ALA A 317 54.46 18.70 -6.22
C ALA A 317 53.36 19.08 -7.23
N ASP A 318 52.89 20.31 -7.13
CA ASP A 318 51.97 20.99 -8.06
C ASP A 318 52.65 22.33 -8.37
N THR A 319 53.27 22.39 -9.55
CA THR A 319 54.26 23.40 -9.93
C THR A 319 53.61 24.71 -10.38
N ASP A 320 52.42 24.68 -10.98
CA ASP A 320 51.67 25.85 -11.46
C ASP A 320 50.39 26.15 -10.67
N LYS A 321 50.00 25.28 -9.74
CA LYS A 321 48.98 25.50 -8.71
C LYS A 321 47.57 25.61 -9.22
N ASP A 322 47.24 24.86 -10.26
CA ASP A 322 45.87 24.71 -10.71
C ASP A 322 45.08 23.63 -9.93
N GLY A 323 45.73 22.85 -9.07
CA GLY A 323 45.11 21.81 -8.26
C GLY A 323 45.32 20.40 -8.79
N ILE A 324 45.96 20.23 -9.95
CA ILE A 324 46.39 18.94 -10.49
C ILE A 324 47.87 18.75 -10.14
N THR A 325 48.26 17.53 -9.75
CA THR A 325 49.65 17.27 -9.32
C THR A 325 50.55 16.99 -10.53
N ASP A 326 51.82 17.40 -10.47
CA ASP A 326 52.80 17.38 -11.58
C ASP A 326 52.93 16.03 -12.32
N TYR A 327 52.56 14.91 -11.69
CA TYR A 327 52.65 13.59 -12.30
C TYR A 327 51.36 13.16 -13.02
N LEU A 328 50.23 13.82 -12.72
CA LEU A 328 48.94 13.69 -13.40
C LEU A 328 48.70 14.82 -14.40
N ASP A 329 49.39 15.95 -14.23
CA ASP A 329 49.32 17.11 -15.10
C ASP A 329 50.13 16.91 -16.41
N LEU A 330 49.47 17.02 -17.57
CA LEU A 330 50.13 16.95 -18.88
C LEU A 330 50.90 18.24 -19.23
N CYS A 331 50.58 19.35 -18.57
CA CYS A 331 51.24 20.63 -18.68
C CYS A 331 51.69 21.21 -17.31
N PRO A 332 52.65 20.57 -16.58
CA PRO A 332 53.10 20.92 -15.19
C PRO A 332 53.70 22.31 -14.94
N THR A 333 53.59 23.24 -15.89
CA THR A 333 54.14 24.60 -15.80
C THR A 333 53.17 25.64 -16.35
N GLN A 334 51.98 25.23 -16.77
CA GLN A 334 50.93 26.07 -17.31
C GLN A 334 49.61 25.65 -16.67
N ALA A 335 49.17 26.45 -15.69
CA ALA A 335 47.90 26.24 -15.02
C ALA A 335 46.73 26.06 -16.00
N GLU A 336 45.96 25.00 -15.77
CA GLU A 336 44.70 24.68 -16.42
C GLU A 336 43.72 25.86 -16.39
N THR A 337 42.90 25.94 -17.43
CA THR A 337 41.77 26.84 -17.54
C THR A 337 40.47 26.07 -17.35
N PHE A 338 40.03 25.90 -16.10
CA PHE A 338 38.73 25.30 -15.76
C PHE A 338 37.58 25.95 -16.54
N ASN A 339 37.12 25.27 -17.58
CA ASN A 339 36.08 25.76 -18.49
C ASN A 339 35.11 24.67 -18.95
N ASN A 340 35.03 23.56 -18.19
CA ASN A 340 34.24 22.35 -18.43
C ASN A 340 34.66 21.58 -19.70
N TYR A 341 35.90 21.76 -20.16
CA TYR A 341 36.42 21.03 -21.30
C TYR A 341 37.82 20.52 -20.97
N LYS A 342 37.91 19.21 -20.74
CA LYS A 342 39.13 18.48 -20.37
C LYS A 342 39.89 19.05 -19.17
N ASP A 343 39.15 19.63 -18.24
CA ASP A 343 39.66 20.20 -16.99
C ASP A 343 40.44 19.22 -16.08
N THR A 344 40.54 17.94 -16.45
CA THR A 344 41.29 16.92 -15.72
C THR A 344 42.68 16.66 -16.28
N ASP A 345 43.06 17.24 -17.44
CA ASP A 345 44.33 16.93 -18.11
C ASP A 345 45.48 17.91 -17.78
N GLY A 346 45.19 19.04 -17.14
CA GLY A 346 46.18 20.01 -16.64
C GLY A 346 46.73 20.95 -17.71
N CYS A 347 46.27 20.85 -18.96
CA CYS A 347 46.67 21.72 -20.05
C CYS A 347 45.64 22.81 -20.39
N PRO A 348 46.01 24.11 -20.37
CA PRO A 348 45.07 25.21 -20.59
C PRO A 348 44.38 25.12 -21.96
N ASP A 349 43.11 24.74 -21.90
CA ASP A 349 42.30 24.59 -23.10
C ASP A 349 41.65 25.90 -23.54
N LYS A 350 41.47 26.01 -24.87
CA LYS A 350 40.76 27.14 -25.49
C LYS A 350 39.57 26.61 -26.24
N PHE A 351 38.40 26.83 -25.67
CA PHE A 351 37.10 26.58 -26.30
C PHE A 351 37.02 27.25 -27.67
N VAL A 352 36.99 26.45 -28.75
CA VAL A 352 36.49 26.91 -30.06
C VAL A 352 35.78 25.75 -30.75
N ILE A 353 34.49 25.60 -30.48
CA ILE A 353 33.50 25.22 -31.49
C ILE A 353 32.23 26.04 -31.17
N THR A 354 31.89 27.01 -32.02
CA THR A 354 30.77 27.96 -31.83
C THR A 354 29.68 27.74 -32.88
N ASN A 355 29.48 26.51 -33.31
CA ASN A 355 28.54 26.20 -34.38
C ASN A 355 27.42 25.33 -33.81
N ASP A 356 26.32 26.01 -33.56
CA ASP A 356 25.03 25.56 -33.06
C ASP A 356 24.04 26.38 -33.93
N ASN A 357 23.56 25.78 -35.01
CA ASN A 357 22.84 26.50 -36.07
C ASN A 357 21.39 26.83 -35.72
N ASP A 358 20.73 25.98 -34.96
CA ASP A 358 19.33 26.06 -34.52
C ASP A 358 19.17 26.65 -33.12
N ARG A 359 20.23 26.71 -32.33
CA ARG A 359 20.31 27.42 -31.05
C ARG A 359 19.44 26.83 -29.96
N ASP A 360 19.36 25.52 -29.91
CA ASP A 360 18.76 24.82 -28.77
C ASP A 360 19.74 24.65 -27.60
N GLY A 361 21.04 24.77 -27.84
CA GLY A 361 22.08 24.65 -26.81
C GLY A 361 22.99 23.43 -26.99
N ILE A 362 22.70 22.57 -27.98
CA ILE A 362 23.53 21.44 -28.38
C ILE A 362 24.34 21.88 -29.62
N VAL A 363 25.62 21.50 -29.69
CA VAL A 363 26.50 21.93 -30.80
C VAL A 363 26.34 21.01 -32.00
N ASP A 364 26.45 21.54 -33.23
CA ASP A 364 26.22 20.83 -34.52
C ASP A 364 26.91 19.44 -34.63
N ASN A 365 27.98 19.18 -33.87
CA ASN A 365 28.74 17.92 -33.88
C ASN A 365 28.30 16.89 -32.84
N LEU A 366 27.48 17.30 -31.87
CA LEU A 366 26.82 16.48 -30.86
C LEU A 366 25.30 16.43 -31.07
N ASP A 367 24.78 17.29 -31.93
CA ASP A 367 23.39 17.40 -32.32
C ASP A 367 23.06 16.46 -33.51
N ALA A 368 22.06 15.60 -33.33
CA ALA A 368 21.55 14.67 -34.34
C ALA A 368 20.67 15.37 -35.39
N CYS A 369 20.09 16.52 -35.06
CA CYS A 369 19.33 17.40 -35.95
C CYS A 369 19.87 18.85 -36.00
N PRO A 370 21.10 19.12 -36.51
CA PRO A 370 21.80 20.43 -36.47
C PRO A 370 21.17 21.63 -37.17
N GLN A 371 19.91 21.56 -37.60
CA GLN A 371 19.17 22.65 -38.23
C GLN A 371 17.76 22.81 -37.64
N VAL A 372 17.38 21.99 -36.67
CA VAL A 372 16.04 21.96 -36.08
C VAL A 372 16.20 21.94 -34.56
N PRO A 373 15.78 23.00 -33.86
CA PRO A 373 16.02 23.10 -32.43
C PRO A 373 15.19 22.05 -31.67
N GLU A 374 15.85 21.42 -30.69
CA GLU A 374 15.27 20.55 -29.69
C GLU A 374 14.07 21.18 -28.96
N ASN A 375 13.09 20.35 -28.60
CA ASN A 375 12.05 20.68 -27.64
C ASN A 375 12.25 19.91 -26.33
N TYR A 376 12.85 20.57 -25.34
CA TYR A 376 12.95 20.06 -23.98
C TYR A 376 11.58 19.63 -23.41
N ASN A 377 11.26 18.34 -23.48
CA ASN A 377 9.98 17.75 -23.10
C ASN A 377 10.12 16.50 -22.21
N ASN A 378 11.30 16.28 -21.63
CA ASN A 378 11.70 15.13 -20.81
C ASN A 378 11.79 13.80 -21.57
N PHE A 379 11.81 13.82 -22.90
CA PHE A 379 12.01 12.63 -23.73
C PHE A 379 13.18 12.87 -24.67
N GLU A 380 14.25 12.07 -24.49
CA GLU A 380 15.46 12.09 -25.33
C GLU A 380 16.15 13.47 -25.56
N ASP A 381 15.90 14.47 -24.69
CA ASP A 381 16.38 15.88 -24.66
C ASP A 381 17.91 16.14 -24.82
N THR A 382 18.73 15.11 -24.99
CA THR A 382 20.20 15.22 -25.12
C THR A 382 20.71 15.00 -26.54
N ASP A 383 19.86 14.55 -27.47
CA ASP A 383 20.29 14.19 -28.82
C ASP A 383 20.19 15.35 -29.84
N GLY A 384 19.45 16.41 -29.54
CA GLY A 384 19.32 17.62 -30.36
C GLY A 384 18.22 17.54 -31.42
N CYS A 385 17.38 16.51 -31.40
CA CYS A 385 16.25 16.35 -32.31
C CYS A 385 14.92 16.57 -31.59
N PRO A 386 14.03 17.45 -32.10
CA PRO A 386 12.71 17.64 -31.50
C PRO A 386 11.90 16.35 -31.49
N ASP A 387 11.79 15.76 -30.31
CA ASP A 387 10.98 14.57 -30.11
C ASP A 387 9.52 14.93 -29.89
N SER A 388 8.67 14.35 -30.72
CA SER A 388 7.23 14.34 -30.46
C SER A 388 6.87 12.97 -29.92
N THR A 389 6.33 12.92 -28.70
CA THR A 389 5.57 11.75 -28.26
C THR A 389 4.34 11.64 -29.16
N SER A 390 4.45 10.88 -30.25
CA SER A 390 3.26 10.36 -30.90
C SER A 390 2.67 9.35 -29.94
N THR A 391 1.64 9.76 -29.24
CA THR A 391 0.63 8.80 -28.78
C THR A 391 0.28 7.89 -29.97
N GLY A 392 0.58 6.60 -29.81
CA GLY A 392 0.02 5.54 -30.64
C GLY A 392 1.03 4.65 -31.37
N ILE A 393 1.30 3.49 -30.77
CA ILE A 393 1.16 2.22 -31.51
C ILE A 393 0.30 1.28 -30.64
N SER A 394 -1.00 1.35 -30.87
CA SER A 394 -2.00 0.37 -30.49
C SER A 394 -1.78 -0.94 -31.24
N ILE A 395 -1.83 -2.07 -30.54
CA ILE A 395 -2.24 -3.34 -31.15
C ILE A 395 -3.28 -4.08 -30.30
N PHE A 396 -4.19 -3.36 -29.67
CA PHE A 396 -5.54 -3.86 -29.40
C PHE A 396 -6.48 -2.69 -29.64
N GLU A 397 -7.27 -2.79 -30.71
CA GLU A 397 -8.38 -1.87 -30.97
C GLU A 397 -9.58 -2.58 -30.33
N PHE A 398 -9.97 -2.10 -29.14
CA PHE A 398 -11.13 -2.62 -28.45
C PHE A 398 -12.39 -2.31 -29.28
N PRO A 399 -13.41 -3.18 -29.25
CA PRO A 399 -14.66 -2.92 -29.96
C PRO A 399 -15.27 -1.59 -29.52
N ASP A 400 -15.58 -0.76 -30.51
CA ASP A 400 -16.33 0.49 -30.42
C ASP A 400 -17.42 0.34 -31.48
N THR A 401 -18.58 -0.16 -31.04
CA THR A 401 -19.63 -0.70 -31.89
C THR A 401 -20.36 0.40 -32.67
N ASP A 402 -20.43 1.62 -32.13
CA ASP A 402 -21.06 2.76 -32.78
C ASP A 402 -20.07 3.81 -33.35
N GLY A 403 -18.80 3.70 -33.00
CA GLY A 403 -17.68 4.41 -33.61
C GLY A 403 -17.52 5.85 -33.12
N ASP A 404 -17.97 6.15 -31.90
CA ASP A 404 -17.86 7.49 -31.31
C ASP A 404 -16.48 7.74 -30.67
N GLY A 405 -15.68 6.71 -30.40
CA GLY A 405 -14.36 6.80 -29.78
C GLY A 405 -14.32 6.49 -28.29
N ILE A 406 -15.44 6.06 -27.70
CA ILE A 406 -15.54 5.43 -26.39
C ILE A 406 -15.67 3.92 -26.61
N GLU A 407 -14.84 3.13 -25.93
CA GLU A 407 -14.84 1.68 -26.11
C GLU A 407 -16.09 1.04 -25.49
N ASP A 408 -16.62 -0.06 -26.05
CA ASP A 408 -17.85 -0.74 -25.62
C ASP A 408 -17.92 -1.07 -24.10
N ARG A 409 -16.76 -1.17 -23.43
CA ARG A 409 -16.67 -1.40 -21.97
C ARG A 409 -17.04 -0.16 -21.15
N TRP A 410 -16.77 1.02 -21.69
CA TRP A 410 -16.99 2.32 -21.06
C TRP A 410 -18.17 3.09 -21.68
N ASP A 411 -18.75 2.54 -22.74
CA ASP A 411 -19.92 3.05 -23.42
C ASP A 411 -21.21 2.45 -22.81
N ALA A 412 -22.02 3.30 -22.19
CA ALA A 412 -23.32 2.93 -21.63
C ALA A 412 -24.40 2.74 -22.72
N CYS A 413 -24.14 3.18 -23.95
CA CYS A 413 -25.02 3.13 -25.11
C CYS A 413 -24.34 2.53 -26.36
N ILE A 414 -23.60 1.42 -26.22
CA ILE A 414 -22.92 0.56 -27.24
C ILE A 414 -23.38 0.65 -28.73
N ASP A 415 -24.65 0.91 -29.04
CA ASP A 415 -25.19 0.97 -30.41
C ASP A 415 -25.50 2.40 -30.92
N GLU A 416 -25.35 3.46 -30.11
CA GLU A 416 -25.78 4.82 -30.41
C GLU A 416 -24.65 5.82 -30.12
N PRO A 417 -24.06 6.44 -31.16
CA PRO A 417 -22.79 7.15 -31.01
C PRO A 417 -22.95 8.48 -30.28
N GLU A 418 -22.06 8.73 -29.33
CA GLU A 418 -21.92 9.99 -28.61
C GLU A 418 -21.72 11.17 -29.58
N ASN A 419 -22.31 12.29 -29.20
CA ASN A 419 -22.37 13.51 -29.96
C ASN A 419 -21.35 14.58 -29.53
N PHE A 420 -20.53 14.29 -28.50
CA PHE A 420 -19.45 15.12 -27.94
C PHE A 420 -19.87 16.57 -27.83
N ASN A 421 -20.88 16.83 -26.99
CA ASN A 421 -21.49 18.15 -26.84
C ASN A 421 -21.05 18.91 -25.59
N GLY A 422 -20.13 18.34 -24.80
CA GLY A 422 -19.57 18.93 -23.59
C GLY A 422 -20.28 18.54 -22.30
N ILE A 423 -21.27 17.63 -22.36
CA ILE A 423 -22.02 17.13 -21.22
C ILE A 423 -21.84 15.61 -21.24
N LEU A 424 -21.36 15.03 -20.14
CA LEU A 424 -21.24 13.58 -20.00
C LEU A 424 -20.57 12.84 -21.18
N ASP A 425 -19.69 13.52 -21.94
CA ASP A 425 -18.93 13.00 -23.09
C ASP A 425 -18.01 11.79 -22.79
N HIS A 426 -18.10 11.18 -21.61
CA HIS A 426 -17.37 9.99 -21.17
C HIS A 426 -18.27 8.77 -20.97
N ASP A 427 -19.59 8.89 -21.07
CA ASP A 427 -20.54 7.79 -20.81
C ASP A 427 -21.05 7.08 -22.08
N GLY A 428 -20.67 7.53 -23.28
CA GLY A 428 -21.00 6.90 -24.57
C GLY A 428 -22.44 7.11 -25.05
N CYS A 429 -23.26 7.92 -24.36
CA CYS A 429 -24.69 8.01 -24.63
C CYS A 429 -25.15 9.35 -25.22
N PRO A 430 -25.57 9.43 -26.50
CA PRO A 430 -25.91 10.71 -27.13
C PRO A 430 -27.10 11.39 -26.45
N GLU A 431 -26.86 12.59 -25.94
CA GLU A 431 -27.93 13.37 -25.35
C GLU A 431 -28.85 13.93 -26.43
N LEU A 432 -30.14 13.68 -26.23
CA LEU A 432 -31.20 14.25 -27.06
C LEU A 432 -31.15 15.78 -27.01
N SER A 433 -30.56 16.36 -28.06
CA SER A 433 -30.68 17.77 -28.46
C SER A 433 -32.17 18.19 -28.45
N GLY A 434 -32.61 18.71 -27.31
CA GLY A 434 -34.03 18.97 -27.08
C GLY A 434 -34.41 19.22 -25.62
N VAL A 435 -33.59 18.78 -24.66
CA VAL A 435 -33.63 19.31 -23.30
C VAL A 435 -32.43 20.23 -23.17
N VAL A 436 -32.65 21.50 -23.51
CA VAL A 436 -31.90 22.57 -22.85
C VAL A 436 -32.20 22.42 -21.37
N VAL A 437 -31.39 21.62 -20.66
CA VAL A 437 -31.11 21.92 -19.27
C VAL A 437 -30.56 23.33 -19.36
N ALA A 438 -31.33 24.25 -18.78
CA ALA A 438 -31.00 25.65 -18.74
C ALA A 438 -29.52 25.79 -18.48
N GLU A 439 -28.86 26.76 -19.14
CA GLU A 439 -27.56 27.30 -18.71
C GLU A 439 -27.51 27.10 -17.22
N VAL A 440 -26.73 26.11 -16.77
CA VAL A 440 -26.78 25.79 -15.36
C VAL A 440 -26.28 27.06 -14.72
N ALA A 441 -27.12 27.64 -13.87
CA ALA A 441 -26.80 28.93 -13.33
C ALA A 441 -25.42 28.76 -12.70
N ASP A 442 -24.48 29.52 -13.21
CA ASP A 442 -23.11 29.65 -12.75
C ASP A 442 -23.03 31.16 -12.53
N SER A 443 -23.56 31.52 -11.37
CA SER A 443 -23.99 32.88 -11.06
C SER A 443 -22.78 33.81 -10.86
N ASP A 444 -21.59 33.25 -10.65
CA ASP A 444 -20.32 33.95 -10.48
C ASP A 444 -19.24 33.61 -11.54
N TYR A 445 -19.49 32.62 -12.39
CA TYR A 445 -18.71 32.28 -13.58
C TYR A 445 -17.32 31.71 -13.29
N ASP A 446 -17.19 30.88 -12.25
CA ASP A 446 -15.94 30.17 -11.97
C ASP A 446 -15.82 28.81 -12.68
N GLY A 447 -16.91 28.33 -13.30
CA GLY A 447 -16.94 27.07 -14.04
C GLY A 447 -17.53 25.90 -13.25
N ILE A 448 -17.95 26.12 -12.00
CA ILE A 448 -18.69 25.15 -11.18
C ILE A 448 -20.17 25.58 -11.18
N PRO A 449 -21.12 24.70 -11.56
CA PRO A 449 -22.54 25.06 -11.56
C PRO A 449 -23.10 25.35 -10.15
N ASP A 450 -24.04 26.31 -10.00
CA ASP A 450 -24.68 26.74 -8.73
C ASP A 450 -25.24 25.60 -7.84
N PHE A 451 -25.47 24.40 -8.39
CA PHE A 451 -25.99 23.24 -7.66
C PHE A 451 -24.90 22.27 -7.17
N LEU A 452 -23.67 22.44 -7.67
CA LEU A 452 -22.44 21.75 -7.26
C LEU A 452 -21.45 22.72 -6.58
N ASP A 453 -21.72 24.03 -6.67
CA ASP A 453 -20.96 25.10 -6.06
C ASP A 453 -21.47 25.39 -4.63
N ASN A 454 -20.58 25.30 -3.64
CA ASN A 454 -20.91 25.64 -2.25
C ASN A 454 -21.05 27.16 -2.03
N CYS A 455 -20.53 27.97 -2.94
CA CYS A 455 -20.65 29.43 -2.97
C CYS A 455 -21.20 29.97 -4.31
N PRO A 456 -22.48 29.69 -4.67
CA PRO A 456 -23.13 30.02 -5.96
C PRO A 456 -23.25 31.51 -6.36
N THR A 457 -22.52 32.43 -5.76
CA THR A 457 -22.58 33.86 -6.07
C THR A 457 -21.22 34.54 -5.91
N VAL A 458 -20.19 33.80 -5.51
CA VAL A 458 -18.83 34.28 -5.36
C VAL A 458 -17.89 33.27 -6.02
N ALA A 459 -17.27 33.67 -7.12
CA ALA A 459 -16.41 32.81 -7.92
C ALA A 459 -15.20 32.31 -7.11
N GLU A 460 -14.94 31.01 -7.22
CA GLU A 460 -13.73 30.31 -6.80
C GLU A 460 -12.45 31.02 -7.32
N ARG A 461 -11.36 30.88 -6.56
CA ARG A 461 -10.06 31.43 -6.93
C ARG A 461 -8.96 30.36 -6.83
N TYR A 462 -8.78 29.63 -7.92
CA TYR A 462 -7.80 28.55 -8.07
C TYR A 462 -6.46 28.86 -7.40
N ASN A 463 -6.21 28.26 -6.24
CA ASN A 463 -5.04 28.51 -5.41
C ASN A 463 -4.40 27.24 -4.81
N LYS A 464 -4.83 26.05 -5.24
CA LYS A 464 -4.34 24.71 -4.83
C LYS A 464 -4.78 24.28 -3.43
N PHE A 465 -5.84 24.87 -2.91
CA PHE A 465 -6.43 24.48 -1.64
C PHE A 465 -7.94 24.47 -1.86
N GLN A 466 -8.57 23.30 -1.75
CA GLN A 466 -10.02 23.10 -1.90
C GLN A 466 -10.67 23.67 -3.17
N ASP A 467 -9.90 23.73 -4.28
CA ASP A 467 -10.34 24.30 -5.56
C ASP A 467 -11.54 23.57 -6.23
N GLU A 468 -12.01 22.45 -5.69
CA GLU A 468 -13.15 21.69 -6.21
C GLU A 468 -14.51 22.06 -5.59
N ASP A 469 -14.57 22.91 -4.56
CA ASP A 469 -15.79 23.15 -3.78
C ASP A 469 -16.64 24.35 -4.25
N GLY A 470 -16.15 25.13 -5.22
CA GLY A 470 -16.82 26.32 -5.77
C GLY A 470 -16.73 27.58 -4.90
N CYS A 471 -16.20 27.45 -3.69
CA CYS A 471 -15.98 28.59 -2.82
C CYS A 471 -14.61 29.23 -3.09
N PRO A 472 -14.51 30.57 -3.16
CA PRO A 472 -13.22 31.20 -3.08
C PRO A 472 -12.70 30.91 -1.68
N ASP A 473 -11.68 30.07 -1.64
CA ASP A 473 -10.77 29.99 -0.51
C ASP A 473 -10.11 31.35 -0.35
N SER A 474 -10.81 32.23 0.35
CA SER A 474 -10.10 33.03 1.30
C SER A 474 -9.56 32.01 2.29
N VAL A 475 -8.27 31.68 2.12
CA VAL A 475 -7.38 31.79 3.26
C VAL A 475 -7.82 33.10 3.90
N SER A 476 -8.56 32.99 4.99
CA SER A 476 -8.68 34.06 5.94
C SER A 476 -7.22 34.34 6.27
N TYR A 477 -6.61 35.23 5.50
CA TYR A 477 -5.78 36.24 6.10
C TYR A 477 -6.73 37.03 7.01
N ASP A 478 -7.17 36.38 8.09
CA ASP A 478 -6.90 36.94 9.39
C ASP A 478 -5.51 37.53 9.22
N PHE A 479 -5.43 38.84 9.33
CA PHE A 479 -4.16 39.49 9.52
C PHE A 479 -3.61 38.98 10.85
N ILE A 480 -3.31 37.68 10.91
CA ILE A 480 -2.24 37.09 11.66
C ILE A 480 -1.07 37.89 11.13
N GLY A 481 -0.58 38.78 11.99
CA GLY A 481 0.58 39.55 11.65
C GLY A 481 1.70 38.59 11.30
N ASP A 482 2.59 39.03 10.44
CA ASP A 482 3.98 38.59 10.52
C ASP A 482 4.66 39.83 11.10
N SER A 483 4.64 39.90 12.43
CA SER A 483 4.96 41.11 13.20
C SER A 483 6.43 41.50 13.06
N ASP A 484 7.32 40.54 12.79
CA ASP A 484 8.76 40.77 12.61
C ASP A 484 9.28 40.57 11.18
N LYS A 485 8.44 40.06 10.27
CA LYS A 485 8.62 39.98 8.82
C LYS A 485 9.65 38.97 8.39
N ASP A 486 9.65 37.82 9.01
CA ASP A 486 10.54 36.73 8.68
C ASP A 486 9.98 35.78 7.60
N GLY A 487 8.66 35.69 7.45
CA GLY A 487 7.97 34.83 6.51
C GLY A 487 7.11 33.76 7.16
N ILE A 488 7.16 33.63 8.48
CA ILE A 488 6.33 32.78 9.33
C ILE A 488 5.25 33.68 9.97
N MET A 489 4.04 33.16 10.16
CA MET A 489 2.90 33.96 10.63
C MET A 489 2.79 33.88 12.15
N ASP A 490 2.43 34.99 12.84
CA ASP A 490 2.37 35.14 14.31
C ASP A 490 1.58 34.02 15.06
N ASP A 491 0.74 33.23 14.38
CA ASP A 491 -0.05 32.13 14.96
C ASP A 491 0.67 30.77 14.92
N VAL A 492 1.59 30.59 13.97
CA VAL A 492 2.48 29.42 13.81
C VAL A 492 3.93 29.74 14.16
N ASP A 493 4.24 31.01 14.44
CA ASP A 493 5.52 31.52 14.90
C ASP A 493 5.59 31.42 16.44
N GLU A 494 6.54 30.65 16.97
CA GLU A 494 6.82 30.54 18.40
C GLU A 494 7.44 31.82 18.98
N CYS A 495 8.03 32.66 18.13
CA CYS A 495 8.60 33.97 18.44
C CYS A 495 8.00 35.12 17.60
N PRO A 496 6.70 35.44 17.71
CA PRO A 496 5.97 36.39 16.85
C PRO A 496 6.44 37.84 16.81
N GLN A 497 7.58 38.20 17.39
CA GLN A 497 8.08 39.58 17.45
C GLN A 497 9.58 39.64 17.17
N VAL A 498 10.22 38.50 16.90
CA VAL A 498 11.65 38.38 16.68
C VAL A 498 11.90 37.53 15.44
N LYS A 499 12.29 38.19 14.36
CA LYS A 499 12.50 37.58 13.05
C LYS A 499 13.46 36.39 13.06
N GLU A 500 13.02 35.28 12.46
CA GLU A 500 13.75 34.08 12.12
C GLU A 500 15.06 34.32 11.35
N THR A 501 16.03 33.45 11.61
CA THR A 501 17.31 33.32 10.93
C THR A 501 17.43 31.97 10.22
N TYR A 502 16.91 31.89 8.99
CA TYR A 502 17.07 30.75 8.08
C TYR A 502 18.53 30.24 7.99
N ASN A 503 18.83 29.16 8.71
CA ASN A 503 20.16 28.58 8.85
C ASN A 503 20.15 27.03 8.68
N ARG A 504 19.01 26.45 8.27
CA ARG A 504 18.72 25.01 8.10
C ARG A 504 18.52 24.22 9.38
N PHE A 505 18.37 24.89 10.51
CA PHE A 505 18.05 24.27 11.78
C PHE A 505 16.79 24.93 12.31
N LEU A 506 15.74 24.13 12.46
CA LEU A 506 14.44 24.54 12.99
C LEU A 506 13.79 25.80 12.34
N ASP A 507 14.22 26.15 11.11
CA ASP A 507 13.73 27.23 10.23
C ASP A 507 12.19 27.36 10.01
N LEU A 508 11.35 26.50 10.61
CA LEU A 508 9.89 26.53 10.51
C LEU A 508 9.19 26.98 11.81
N ASP A 509 9.92 27.14 12.93
CA ASP A 509 9.33 27.49 14.22
C ASP A 509 9.17 29.02 14.45
N GLY A 510 9.79 29.86 13.62
CA GLY A 510 9.72 31.33 13.70
C GLY A 510 10.62 31.95 14.77
N CYS A 511 11.36 31.14 15.53
CA CYS A 511 12.29 31.60 16.54
C CYS A 511 13.73 31.65 16.03
N PRO A 512 14.38 32.83 15.99
CA PRO A 512 15.72 32.95 15.41
C PRO A 512 16.69 31.99 16.06
N ASP A 513 16.97 30.95 15.30
CA ASP A 513 17.95 29.99 15.69
C ASP A 513 19.31 30.54 15.36
N PHE A 514 20.17 30.51 16.36
CA PHE A 514 21.54 30.88 16.20
C PHE A 514 22.36 29.60 16.10
N ILE A 515 22.52 29.06 14.88
CA ILE A 515 23.80 28.45 14.53
C ILE A 515 24.78 29.59 14.31
N ALA A 516 25.24 30.15 15.43
CA ALA A 516 26.33 31.11 15.39
C ALA A 516 27.59 30.37 14.96
N ASP A 517 28.03 30.67 13.75
CA ASP A 517 29.39 31.09 13.48
C ASP A 517 29.98 31.72 14.77
N ASP A 518 30.72 30.91 15.53
CA ASP A 518 31.40 31.23 16.78
C ASP A 518 30.53 31.68 17.98
N LYS A 519 30.05 30.67 18.70
CA LYS A 519 29.81 30.59 20.17
C LYS A 519 28.74 31.49 20.76
N LEU A 520 27.66 30.89 21.27
CA LEU A 520 27.03 31.31 22.53
C LEU A 520 26.13 30.26 23.22
N THR A 521 26.23 28.97 22.91
CA THR A 521 25.92 27.92 23.88
C THR A 521 27.11 27.78 24.81
N ALA A 522 26.87 27.68 26.13
CA ALA A 522 27.94 27.37 27.05
C ALA A 522 28.36 25.93 26.74
N ASP A 523 29.61 25.76 26.33
CA ASP A 523 30.31 24.49 26.14
C ASP A 523 31.58 24.69 26.99
N THR A 524 31.45 24.30 28.26
CA THR A 524 32.33 24.70 29.35
C THR A 524 33.67 23.97 29.27
N ASP A 525 33.75 22.82 28.60
CA ASP A 525 34.98 22.05 28.41
C ASP A 525 35.46 21.92 26.95
N GLY A 526 34.67 22.37 25.99
CA GLY A 526 35.07 22.59 24.61
C GLY A 526 35.14 21.33 23.77
N ASP A 527 34.31 20.33 24.04
CA ASP A 527 34.24 19.10 23.25
C ASP A 527 33.32 19.20 22.03
N GLY A 528 32.44 20.19 21.96
CA GLY A 528 31.48 20.39 20.87
C GLY A 528 30.06 19.97 21.20
N ILE A 529 29.82 19.41 22.39
CA ILE A 529 28.51 19.21 23.00
C ILE A 529 28.26 20.42 23.93
N ILE A 530 27.01 20.84 24.04
CA ILE A 530 26.63 22.07 24.74
C ILE A 530 26.16 21.73 26.15
N ASP A 531 26.51 22.54 27.16
CA ASP A 531 26.33 22.30 28.61
C ASP A 531 24.92 21.82 29.03
N TYR A 532 23.87 22.08 28.24
CA TYR A 532 22.51 21.60 28.54
C TYR A 532 22.21 20.20 27.99
N LEU A 533 22.91 19.78 26.94
CA LEU A 533 22.90 18.43 26.37
C LEU A 533 24.04 17.55 26.90
N ASP A 534 25.04 18.17 27.54
CA ASP A 534 26.21 17.54 28.12
C ASP A 534 25.93 17.03 29.55
N LEU A 535 26.03 15.72 29.78
CA LEU A 535 25.89 15.08 31.09
C LEU A 535 27.09 15.36 32.00
N CYS A 536 28.24 15.72 31.43
CA CYS A 536 29.45 16.11 32.13
C CYS A 536 29.98 17.49 31.68
N PRO A 537 29.27 18.62 31.97
CA PRO A 537 29.59 19.99 31.49
C PRO A 537 30.94 20.60 31.90
N THR A 538 31.86 19.85 32.46
CA THR A 538 33.19 20.31 32.86
C THR A 538 34.29 19.32 32.47
N GLN A 539 33.93 18.23 31.82
CA GLN A 539 34.83 17.19 31.38
C GLN A 539 34.62 16.90 29.90
N ARG A 540 35.57 17.35 29.10
CA ARG A 540 35.60 17.17 27.65
C ARG A 540 35.39 15.71 27.25
N GLU A 541 34.41 15.46 26.41
CA GLU A 541 34.12 14.20 25.73
C GLU A 541 35.35 13.60 25.02
N SER A 542 35.41 12.27 25.03
CA SER A 542 36.39 11.44 24.36
C SER A 542 35.75 10.67 23.21
N PHE A 543 35.52 11.33 22.07
CA PHE A 543 35.05 10.70 20.82
C PHE A 543 35.82 9.44 20.46
N ASN A 544 35.24 8.28 20.80
CA ASN A 544 35.86 6.97 20.67
C ASN A 544 34.92 5.90 20.11
N GLY A 545 33.70 6.29 19.71
CA GLY A 545 32.68 5.43 19.10
C GLY A 545 31.71 4.79 20.10
N TYR A 546 31.78 5.17 21.38
CA TYR A 546 30.90 4.69 22.44
C TYR A 546 30.36 5.90 23.17
N GLU A 547 29.03 6.00 23.29
CA GLU A 547 28.28 7.08 23.97
C GLU A 547 28.71 8.54 23.65
N ASP A 548 29.44 8.76 22.54
CA ASP A 548 29.99 10.03 22.01
C ASP A 548 29.02 11.24 21.90
N LYS A 549 27.73 11.08 22.22
CA LYS A 549 26.70 12.14 22.21
C LYS A 549 26.31 12.61 23.62
N ASP A 550 26.75 11.95 24.68
CA ASP A 550 26.32 12.22 26.06
C ASP A 550 27.16 13.31 26.77
N GLY A 551 28.35 13.64 26.24
CA GLY A 551 29.24 14.68 26.79
C GLY A 551 30.10 14.22 27.96
N CYS A 552 30.04 12.96 28.36
CA CYS A 552 30.88 12.39 29.41
C CYS A 552 32.07 11.58 28.88
N PRO A 553 33.33 11.90 29.28
CA PRO A 553 34.49 11.20 28.75
C PRO A 553 34.45 9.71 29.06
N ASP A 554 34.15 8.95 28.02
CA ASP A 554 34.15 7.51 28.09
C ASP A 554 35.58 6.99 28.09
N SER A 555 35.98 6.41 29.22
CA SER A 555 37.19 5.62 29.25
C SER A 555 36.82 4.20 28.87
N PHE A 556 37.28 3.72 27.71
CA PHE A 556 37.29 2.31 27.30
C PHE A 556 37.34 1.38 28.53
N TYR A 557 36.19 0.80 28.90
CA TYR A 557 36.12 -0.14 30.01
C TYR A 557 36.09 -1.56 29.47
N SER A 558 37.20 -2.24 29.75
CA SER A 558 37.27 -3.66 30.10
C SER A 558 36.48 -4.61 29.21
N THR A 559 37.19 -5.29 28.30
CA THR A 559 36.76 -6.52 27.61
C THR A 559 36.63 -7.73 28.57
N LEU A 560 36.20 -7.49 29.81
CA LEU A 560 36.00 -8.52 30.81
C LEU A 560 34.53 -8.91 30.74
N ASP A 561 34.31 -10.08 30.17
CA ASP A 561 33.07 -10.82 30.10
C ASP A 561 33.34 -12.09 30.92
N SER A 562 32.87 -12.09 32.16
CA SER A 562 33.24 -13.03 33.21
C SER A 562 32.54 -14.39 33.08
N ASP A 563 31.38 -14.44 32.43
CA ASP A 563 30.57 -15.63 32.18
C ASP A 563 30.49 -16.05 30.70
N MET A 564 31.03 -15.23 29.80
CA MET A 564 31.30 -15.51 28.39
C MET A 564 30.03 -15.67 27.54
N ASP A 565 29.00 -14.88 27.82
CA ASP A 565 27.76 -14.85 27.03
C ASP A 565 27.76 -13.80 25.90
N GLY A 566 28.80 -12.96 25.83
CA GLY A 566 28.96 -11.91 24.82
C GLY A 566 28.56 -10.52 25.30
N ILE A 567 28.04 -10.38 26.52
CA ILE A 567 27.71 -9.10 27.16
C ILE A 567 28.83 -8.79 28.18
N TYR A 568 29.37 -7.57 28.17
CA TYR A 568 30.50 -7.23 29.05
C TYR A 568 30.01 -6.95 30.48
N ASP A 569 30.79 -7.34 31.50
CA ASP A 569 30.47 -7.20 32.95
C ASP A 569 29.99 -5.80 33.39
N ILE A 570 30.26 -4.76 32.59
CA ILE A 570 29.88 -3.37 32.83
C ILE A 570 28.43 -3.06 32.41
N ILE A 571 27.96 -3.70 31.34
CA ILE A 571 26.60 -3.57 30.79
C ILE A 571 25.72 -4.79 31.07
N ASP A 572 26.31 -5.84 31.65
CA ASP A 572 25.66 -7.06 32.10
C ASP A 572 25.06 -6.88 33.51
N SER A 573 23.76 -7.13 33.66
CA SER A 573 23.02 -7.08 34.93
C SER A 573 23.30 -8.29 35.83
N CYS A 574 23.77 -9.40 35.24
CA CYS A 574 24.19 -10.62 35.90
C CYS A 574 25.63 -11.08 35.53
N PRO A 575 26.70 -10.31 35.81
CA PRO A 575 28.09 -10.50 35.33
C PRO A 575 28.83 -11.80 35.64
N GLN A 576 28.19 -12.81 36.21
CA GLN A 576 28.79 -14.08 36.59
C GLN A 576 27.89 -15.26 36.19
N THR A 577 26.78 -15.00 35.51
CA THR A 577 25.78 -15.97 35.11
C THR A 577 25.43 -15.73 33.64
N PRO A 578 25.80 -16.64 32.74
CA PRO A 578 25.61 -16.42 31.31
C PRO A 578 24.12 -16.28 30.95
N GLU A 579 23.83 -15.32 30.09
CA GLU A 579 22.56 -15.10 29.40
C GLU A 579 22.03 -16.37 28.72
N THR A 580 20.70 -16.51 28.72
CA THR A 580 19.95 -17.52 27.98
C THR A 580 19.19 -16.87 26.82
N TYR A 581 19.85 -16.69 25.68
CA TYR A 581 19.24 -16.22 24.43
C TYR A 581 17.97 -17.01 24.06
N ASN A 582 16.80 -16.44 24.36
CA ASN A 582 15.49 -17.07 24.21
C ASN A 582 14.42 -16.10 23.67
N GLN A 583 14.84 -14.94 23.15
CA GLN A 583 14.01 -13.82 22.64
C GLN A 583 13.25 -13.05 23.70
N PHE A 584 13.59 -13.23 24.98
CA PHE A 584 13.02 -12.49 26.09
C PHE A 584 14.15 -11.86 26.89
N GLU A 585 14.22 -10.54 26.86
CA GLU A 585 15.20 -9.72 27.58
C GLU A 585 16.69 -10.04 27.32
N ASP A 586 17.01 -10.70 26.19
CA ASP A 586 18.35 -11.12 25.71
C ASP A 586 19.50 -10.05 25.67
N SER A 587 19.22 -8.80 26.04
CA SER A 587 20.20 -7.70 26.04
C SER A 587 20.67 -7.30 27.44
N ASP A 588 20.09 -7.84 28.51
CA ASP A 588 20.38 -7.41 29.88
C ASP A 588 21.47 -8.26 30.58
N GLY A 589 21.86 -9.41 30.02
CA GLY A 589 22.91 -10.29 30.52
C GLY A 589 22.46 -11.26 31.61
N CYS A 590 21.17 -11.28 31.96
CA CYS A 590 20.61 -12.15 32.97
C CYS A 590 19.86 -13.34 32.36
N PRO A 591 20.11 -14.59 32.80
CA PRO A 591 19.40 -15.74 32.28
C PRO A 591 17.91 -15.69 32.63
N ASP A 592 17.13 -15.28 31.65
CA ASP A 592 15.69 -15.26 31.78
C ASP A 592 15.07 -16.60 31.38
N SER A 593 13.91 -16.86 31.97
CA SER A 593 13.13 -18.04 31.65
C SER A 593 11.70 -17.63 31.40
N VAL A 594 11.29 -17.65 30.13
CA VAL A 594 9.89 -17.73 29.77
C VAL A 594 9.36 -19.11 30.17
N SER A 595 8.22 -19.17 30.87
CA SER A 595 7.52 -20.44 31.05
C SER A 595 7.18 -20.97 29.66
N GLN A 596 7.57 -22.22 29.37
CA GLN A 596 7.35 -22.92 28.10
C GLN A 596 5.87 -23.05 27.67
N ASP A 597 4.94 -22.45 28.40
CA ASP A 597 3.52 -22.44 28.13
C ASP A 597 3.09 -21.30 27.18
N LEU A 598 3.99 -20.37 26.80
CA LEU A 598 3.65 -19.19 25.98
C LEU A 598 4.25 -19.18 24.55
N THR A 599 4.97 -20.21 24.11
CA THR A 599 5.54 -20.26 22.74
C THR A 599 4.90 -21.28 21.81
N THR A 600 3.68 -21.75 22.08
CA THR A 600 2.93 -22.44 21.02
C THR A 600 1.44 -22.19 21.20
N TYR A 601 0.96 -21.06 20.69
CA TYR A 601 -0.42 -21.03 20.22
C TYR A 601 -0.45 -21.96 19.00
N GLN A 602 -0.73 -23.24 19.25
CA GLN A 602 -0.95 -24.22 18.20
C GLN A 602 -2.41 -24.11 17.82
N PHE A 603 -2.68 -23.68 16.59
CA PHE A 603 -4.05 -23.62 16.09
C PHE A 603 -4.70 -25.02 16.22
N PRO A 604 -6.00 -25.10 16.51
CA PRO A 604 -6.72 -26.37 16.57
C PRO A 604 -6.50 -27.17 15.28
N ASP A 605 -6.22 -28.46 15.45
CA ASP A 605 -6.05 -29.48 14.41
C ASP A 605 -6.88 -30.68 14.90
N THR A 606 -8.13 -30.71 14.45
CA THR A 606 -9.20 -31.54 15.02
C THR A 606 -9.00 -33.02 14.71
N ASP A 607 -8.40 -33.36 13.57
CA ASP A 607 -8.13 -34.74 13.18
C ASP A 607 -6.66 -35.18 13.33
N GLY A 608 -5.77 -34.24 13.63
CA GLY A 608 -4.38 -34.46 14.03
C GLY A 608 -3.46 -34.82 12.88
N ASP A 609 -3.77 -34.38 11.67
CA ASP A 609 -2.97 -34.64 10.48
C ASP A 609 -1.80 -33.66 10.30
N GLY A 610 -1.75 -32.56 11.05
CA GLY A 610 -0.71 -31.53 10.98
C GLY A 610 -1.09 -30.29 10.18
N ILE A 611 -2.29 -30.23 9.62
CA ILE A 611 -2.90 -29.06 9.00
C ILE A 611 -3.88 -28.44 10.01
N GLU A 612 -3.82 -27.12 10.16
CA GLU A 612 -4.70 -26.41 11.10
C GLU A 612 -6.14 -26.33 10.57
N ASP A 613 -7.14 -26.38 11.46
CA ASP A 613 -8.59 -26.40 11.13
C ASP A 613 -9.03 -25.25 10.18
N ARG A 614 -8.29 -24.14 10.16
CA ARG A 614 -8.53 -22.97 9.29
C ARG A 614 -8.04 -23.15 7.84
N LYS A 615 -7.13 -24.09 7.61
CA LYS A 615 -6.57 -24.48 6.30
C LYS A 615 -7.05 -25.86 5.85
N ASP A 616 -7.65 -26.61 6.77
CA ASP A 616 -8.20 -27.93 6.54
C ASP A 616 -9.65 -27.84 6.00
N GLN A 617 -9.86 -28.31 4.78
CA GLN A 617 -11.18 -28.40 4.14
C GLN A 617 -12.02 -29.54 4.72
N CYS A 618 -11.40 -30.47 5.43
CA CYS A 618 -11.94 -31.73 5.90
C CYS A 618 -11.81 -31.99 7.42
N ILE A 619 -11.60 -30.99 8.27
CA ILE A 619 -11.60 -30.88 9.76
C ILE A 619 -11.73 -32.17 10.62
N ASP A 620 -12.61 -33.12 10.28
CA ASP A 620 -12.82 -34.40 10.97
C ASP A 620 -12.06 -35.60 10.36
N LEU A 621 -11.35 -35.45 9.24
CA LEU A 621 -10.82 -36.53 8.42
C LEU A 621 -9.34 -36.30 8.07
N PRO A 622 -8.42 -37.06 8.69
CA PRO A 622 -7.00 -36.75 8.57
C PRO A 622 -6.47 -37.01 7.16
N GLU A 623 -5.67 -36.06 6.67
CA GLU A 623 -4.92 -36.13 5.43
C GLU A 623 -4.07 -37.41 5.35
N ASN A 624 -3.96 -37.93 4.13
CA ASN A 624 -3.04 -38.99 3.80
C ASN A 624 -1.94 -38.49 2.87
N TYR A 625 -0.94 -37.80 3.41
CA TYR A 625 0.32 -37.41 2.73
C TYR A 625 0.77 -38.39 1.63
N ASN A 626 0.37 -38.10 0.39
CA ASN A 626 0.57 -38.95 -0.78
C ASN A 626 1.09 -38.16 -1.99
N ASP A 627 1.63 -36.96 -1.74
CA ASP A 627 2.12 -35.99 -2.71
C ASP A 627 1.03 -35.48 -3.68
N TYR A 628 -0.25 -35.57 -3.28
CA TYR A 628 -1.39 -35.11 -4.08
C TYR A 628 -2.36 -34.38 -3.17
N ALA A 629 -2.44 -33.06 -3.38
CA ALA A 629 -3.23 -32.10 -2.59
C ALA A 629 -3.06 -32.17 -1.05
N ASP A 630 -1.92 -32.70 -0.57
CA ASP A 630 -1.49 -32.80 0.84
C ASP A 630 -1.50 -31.48 1.68
N TRP A 631 -1.99 -30.36 1.13
CA TRP A 631 -2.10 -29.07 1.81
C TRP A 631 -3.54 -28.68 2.14
N ASP A 632 -4.55 -29.43 1.66
CA ASP A 632 -5.96 -29.09 1.83
C ASP A 632 -6.65 -29.81 3.01
N GLY A 633 -5.95 -30.71 3.70
CA GLY A 633 -6.46 -31.44 4.88
C GLY A 633 -7.45 -32.56 4.54
N CYS A 634 -7.70 -32.84 3.26
CA CYS A 634 -8.68 -33.83 2.84
C CYS A 634 -8.03 -35.12 2.33
N PRO A 635 -8.40 -36.31 2.86
CA PRO A 635 -7.80 -37.57 2.44
C PRO A 635 -8.03 -37.85 0.96
N ASP A 636 -6.97 -37.65 0.19
CA ASP A 636 -6.98 -37.81 -1.24
C ASP A 636 -6.65 -39.22 -1.70
N SER A 637 -7.17 -39.58 -2.86
CA SER A 637 -6.75 -40.79 -3.55
C SER A 637 -6.21 -40.39 -4.90
N GLU A 638 -5.02 -40.88 -5.28
CA GLU A 638 -4.53 -40.75 -6.65
C GLU A 638 -5.68 -41.03 -7.63
N GLY A 639 -6.12 -39.98 -8.31
CA GLY A 639 -7.10 -40.09 -9.39
C GLY A 639 -6.63 -41.19 -10.33
N ALA A 640 -7.55 -42.09 -10.71
CA ALA A 640 -7.21 -43.26 -11.51
C ALA A 640 -6.32 -42.85 -12.70
N LYS A 641 -5.07 -43.37 -12.73
CA LYS A 641 -4.08 -43.10 -13.78
C LYS A 641 -4.75 -42.91 -15.13
N SER A 642 -4.60 -41.70 -15.68
CA SER A 642 -5.08 -41.33 -17.01
C SER A 642 -4.76 -42.45 -17.99
N THR A 643 -5.79 -42.93 -18.68
CA THR A 643 -5.67 -44.01 -19.67
C THR A 643 -5.05 -43.54 -20.99
N THR A 644 -4.39 -42.39 -20.97
CA THR A 644 -3.75 -41.77 -22.12
C THR A 644 -2.27 -42.12 -22.14
N SER A 645 -1.80 -42.60 -23.30
CA SER A 645 -0.51 -43.27 -23.49
C SER A 645 0.67 -42.45 -22.95
N PRO A 646 1.56 -43.01 -22.11
CA PRO A 646 2.78 -42.33 -21.71
C PRO A 646 3.63 -42.06 -22.95
N ARG A 647 4.13 -40.83 -23.07
CA ARG A 647 5.23 -40.51 -23.99
C ARG A 647 6.43 -41.34 -23.52
N VAL A 648 7.06 -42.06 -24.45
CA VAL A 648 8.20 -42.94 -24.14
C VAL A 648 9.42 -42.05 -23.99
N ASP A 649 10.07 -42.15 -22.84
CA ASP A 649 11.35 -41.55 -22.50
C ASP A 649 12.24 -42.74 -22.11
N SER A 650 13.15 -43.09 -23.01
CA SER A 650 13.88 -44.36 -22.99
C SER A 650 15.12 -44.34 -22.10
N ASP A 651 15.68 -43.18 -21.80
CA ASP A 651 16.85 -42.98 -20.94
C ASP A 651 16.58 -42.17 -19.66
N GLY A 652 15.41 -41.55 -19.56
CA GLY A 652 14.87 -40.99 -18.32
C GLY A 652 15.49 -39.66 -17.94
N ASP A 653 15.91 -38.86 -18.91
CA ASP A 653 16.55 -37.56 -18.69
C ASP A 653 15.58 -36.37 -18.71
N GLY A 654 14.30 -36.62 -19.02
CA GLY A 654 13.26 -35.61 -19.09
C GLY A 654 12.83 -35.24 -20.52
N PHE A 655 13.57 -35.66 -21.55
CA PHE A 655 13.19 -35.48 -22.95
C PHE A 655 12.56 -36.77 -23.53
N TYR A 656 11.35 -36.67 -24.06
CA TYR A 656 10.71 -37.86 -24.65
C TYR A 656 11.36 -38.21 -26.01
N ASP A 657 11.43 -39.50 -26.37
CA ASP A 657 12.09 -40.06 -27.57
C ASP A 657 11.79 -39.32 -28.90
N ALA A 658 10.68 -38.58 -28.97
CA ALA A 658 10.25 -37.84 -30.16
C ALA A 658 10.88 -36.44 -30.31
N ILE A 659 11.35 -35.85 -29.21
CA ILE A 659 12.00 -34.54 -29.14
C ILE A 659 13.46 -34.63 -28.70
N ASP A 660 13.84 -35.75 -28.09
CA ASP A 660 15.20 -36.07 -27.70
C ASP A 660 16.09 -36.40 -28.93
N SER A 661 17.22 -35.68 -29.05
CA SER A 661 18.21 -35.91 -30.11
C SER A 661 19.05 -37.17 -29.88
N CYS A 662 19.13 -37.64 -28.63
CA CYS A 662 19.79 -38.86 -28.19
C CYS A 662 18.88 -39.79 -27.35
N PRO A 663 17.80 -40.39 -27.91
CA PRO A 663 16.75 -41.22 -27.24
C PRO A 663 17.15 -42.46 -26.42
N THR A 664 18.41 -42.60 -26.03
CA THR A 664 18.95 -43.76 -25.34
C THR A 664 20.15 -43.39 -24.45
N ASN A 665 20.65 -42.16 -24.54
CA ASN A 665 21.71 -41.68 -23.69
C ASN A 665 21.23 -40.41 -22.98
N PRO A 666 21.15 -40.43 -21.65
CA PRO A 666 20.58 -39.33 -20.90
C PRO A 666 21.47 -38.08 -21.00
N GLU A 667 20.82 -36.92 -21.10
CA GLU A 667 21.38 -35.58 -21.02
C GLU A 667 22.31 -35.40 -19.81
N THR A 668 23.37 -34.63 -20.02
CA THR A 668 24.37 -34.31 -19.00
C THR A 668 24.27 -32.84 -18.62
N TRP A 669 23.39 -32.52 -17.67
CA TRP A 669 23.16 -31.16 -17.16
C TRP A 669 24.45 -30.46 -16.71
N ASN A 670 25.07 -29.68 -17.59
CA ASN A 670 26.37 -29.05 -17.37
C ASN A 670 26.45 -27.60 -17.85
N LYS A 671 25.31 -26.95 -18.14
CA LYS A 671 25.15 -25.56 -18.60
C LYS A 671 25.68 -25.32 -20.01
N TYR A 672 25.89 -26.38 -20.77
CA TYR A 672 26.34 -26.35 -22.16
C TYR A 672 25.40 -27.27 -22.93
N ASP A 673 24.79 -26.74 -23.99
CA ASP A 673 23.76 -27.35 -24.85
C ASP A 673 22.68 -28.29 -24.18
N ASP A 674 22.36 -28.10 -22.89
CA ASP A 674 21.38 -28.88 -22.07
C ASP A 674 19.92 -28.96 -22.61
N ASN A 675 19.63 -28.41 -23.79
CA ASN A 675 18.29 -28.33 -24.37
C ASN A 675 18.02 -29.37 -25.47
N ASP A 676 19.01 -30.19 -25.85
CA ASP A 676 18.89 -31.09 -27.00
C ASP A 676 18.69 -32.58 -26.63
N GLY A 677 18.79 -32.93 -25.34
CA GLY A 677 18.63 -34.29 -24.82
C GLY A 677 19.86 -35.17 -25.04
N CYS A 678 20.99 -34.59 -25.45
CA CYS A 678 22.21 -35.33 -25.74
C CYS A 678 23.32 -35.06 -24.73
N PRO A 679 23.95 -36.12 -24.17
CA PRO A 679 25.08 -35.93 -23.29
C PRO A 679 26.23 -35.20 -23.98
N ASP A 680 26.56 -34.04 -23.46
CA ASP A 680 27.69 -33.26 -23.91
C ASP A 680 28.69 -32.97 -22.77
N ILE A 681 29.75 -32.22 -23.12
CA ILE A 681 30.80 -31.85 -22.17
C ILE A 681 31.18 -30.41 -22.46
N ALA A 682 30.97 -29.54 -21.47
CA ALA A 682 31.45 -28.16 -21.52
C ALA A 682 32.92 -28.07 -21.99
N PRO A 683 33.27 -27.15 -22.91
CA PRO A 683 34.62 -26.99 -23.44
C PRO A 683 35.71 -26.83 -22.36
N GLU A 684 35.33 -26.33 -21.18
CA GLU A 684 36.19 -26.10 -20.02
C GLU A 684 36.56 -27.41 -19.29
N GLN A 685 35.68 -28.40 -19.32
CA GLN A 685 35.86 -29.72 -18.70
C GLN A 685 36.76 -30.66 -19.52
N LYS A 686 36.92 -30.42 -20.83
CA LYS A 686 37.92 -31.10 -21.67
C LYS A 686 39.37 -30.88 -21.22
N ARG A 687 39.62 -29.89 -20.36
CA ARG A 687 40.97 -29.58 -19.84
C ARG A 687 41.40 -30.49 -18.68
N PHE A 688 40.51 -31.33 -18.14
CA PHE A 688 40.78 -32.22 -17.00
C PHE A 688 40.86 -33.71 -17.37
N VAL A 689 40.98 -34.03 -18.66
CA VAL A 689 41.13 -35.42 -19.13
C VAL A 689 42.49 -35.98 -18.69
N HIS A 690 42.51 -37.22 -18.22
CA HIS A 690 43.69 -37.92 -17.68
C HIS A 690 44.74 -38.16 -18.78
N ASP A 691 45.97 -37.76 -18.52
CA ASP A 691 47.20 -38.08 -19.26
C ASP A 691 48.13 -38.73 -18.23
N ASP A 692 48.13 -40.07 -18.20
CA ASP A 692 48.73 -40.88 -17.13
C ASP A 692 50.26 -40.97 -17.24
N ASP A 693 50.84 -40.79 -18.42
CA ASP A 693 52.29 -40.87 -18.66
C ASP A 693 52.95 -39.52 -19.02
N LEU A 694 52.14 -38.46 -19.11
CA LEU A 694 52.54 -37.06 -19.24
C LEU A 694 53.25 -36.74 -20.55
N ASP A 695 52.93 -37.46 -21.62
CA ASP A 695 53.48 -37.22 -22.95
C ASP A 695 52.71 -36.16 -23.76
N SER A 696 51.63 -35.60 -23.18
CA SER A 696 50.73 -34.59 -23.76
C SER A 696 49.71 -35.12 -24.77
N ILE A 697 49.54 -36.44 -24.87
CA ILE A 697 48.43 -37.09 -25.55
C ILE A 697 47.49 -37.64 -24.45
N ILE A 698 46.19 -37.36 -24.55
CA ILE A 698 45.23 -37.77 -23.51
C ILE A 698 44.93 -39.27 -23.63
N ASN A 699 44.70 -39.94 -22.50
CA ASN A 699 44.48 -41.40 -22.45
C ASN A 699 43.41 -41.94 -23.43
N ASP A 700 42.40 -41.12 -23.76
CA ASP A 700 41.31 -41.49 -24.68
C ASP A 700 41.71 -41.42 -26.18
N GLU A 701 42.77 -40.66 -26.50
CA GLU A 701 43.38 -40.57 -27.83
C GLU A 701 44.73 -41.31 -27.92
N ASP A 702 45.23 -41.79 -26.77
CA ASP A 702 46.49 -42.51 -26.62
C ASP A 702 46.29 -44.04 -26.75
N SER A 703 47.02 -44.67 -27.68
CA SER A 703 47.02 -46.12 -27.89
C SER A 703 47.86 -46.89 -26.86
N CYS A 704 48.73 -46.20 -26.11
CA CYS A 704 49.58 -46.72 -25.03
C CYS A 704 49.58 -45.82 -23.76
N PRO A 705 48.44 -45.68 -23.04
CA PRO A 705 48.22 -44.73 -21.92
C PRO A 705 49.13 -44.78 -20.68
N LEU A 706 50.20 -45.58 -20.70
CA LEU A 706 51.13 -45.76 -19.57
C LEU A 706 52.60 -45.69 -20.01
N ASP A 707 52.86 -45.60 -21.31
CA ASP A 707 54.17 -45.66 -21.92
C ASP A 707 54.34 -44.42 -22.82
N PRO A 708 55.10 -43.41 -22.40
CA PRO A 708 55.11 -42.10 -23.06
C PRO A 708 55.74 -42.17 -24.45
N GLU A 709 55.13 -41.46 -25.40
CA GLU A 709 55.59 -41.25 -26.77
C GLU A 709 57.01 -40.67 -26.83
N ASP A 710 57.81 -41.13 -27.81
CA ASP A 710 59.22 -40.74 -27.92
C ASP A 710 59.51 -39.64 -28.96
N PHE A 711 58.46 -39.19 -29.66
CA PHE A 711 58.45 -38.08 -30.63
C PHE A 711 59.62 -38.15 -31.62
N ASP A 712 59.84 -39.33 -32.19
CA ASP A 712 60.97 -39.60 -33.08
C ASP A 712 60.70 -39.24 -34.57
N GLY A 713 59.46 -38.87 -34.89
CA GLY A 713 59.02 -38.50 -36.23
C GLY A 713 58.30 -39.62 -37.00
N ASP A 714 58.14 -40.81 -36.40
CA ASP A 714 57.29 -41.89 -36.89
C ASP A 714 56.09 -42.02 -35.94
N ARG A 715 54.88 -41.87 -36.49
CA ARG A 715 53.60 -42.07 -35.77
C ARG A 715 53.42 -41.37 -34.41
N ASP A 716 54.09 -40.23 -34.18
CA ASP A 716 53.96 -39.33 -33.02
C ASP A 716 52.53 -38.82 -32.63
N LEU A 717 51.46 -39.33 -33.23
CA LEU A 717 50.07 -38.97 -32.94
C LEU A 717 49.28 -40.14 -32.35
N ASP A 718 49.86 -41.34 -32.23
CA ASP A 718 49.16 -42.50 -31.67
C ASP A 718 49.48 -42.77 -30.18
N GLY A 719 50.38 -42.00 -29.57
CA GLY A 719 50.69 -42.05 -28.14
C GLY A 719 51.52 -43.27 -27.72
N CYS A 720 52.10 -43.99 -28.68
CA CYS A 720 52.87 -45.19 -28.43
C CYS A 720 54.33 -45.03 -28.88
N PRO A 721 55.32 -45.30 -28.01
CA PRO A 721 56.71 -45.23 -28.40
C PRO A 721 57.03 -46.21 -29.52
N ASP A 722 57.64 -45.66 -30.58
CA ASP A 722 57.94 -46.40 -31.79
C ASP A 722 59.27 -47.20 -31.68
N PRO A 723 59.38 -48.38 -32.33
CA PRO A 723 60.46 -49.35 -32.10
C PRO A 723 61.82 -49.13 -32.81
#